data_AF-A0A958SNX8-F1
#
_entry.id   AF-A0A958SNX8-F1
#
_cell.length_a   1.000
_cell.length_b   1.000
_cell.length_c   1.000
_cell.angle_alpha   90.00
_cell.angle_beta   90.00
_cell.angle_gamma   90.00
#
_symmetry.space_group_name_H-M   'P 1'
#
loop_
_entity.id
_entity.type
_entity.pdbx_description
1 polymer ?
#
loop_
_entity_poly.entity_id
_entity_poly.type
_entity_poly.pdbx_seq_one_letter_code
_entity_poly.pdbx_strand_id
1 'polypeptide(L)'
;TASSSQTVTVRFTPTANGTRTGTITINNNDPNEGTCTVDLTGVGFTPAPEINVEGNLGTFPDITNGDITPSGTDNTLFAAQFIGSSQSKSFRINNEGTANLTISSITIGGTNPGDFTITASPATTITPSTFELLEITFSPLASGVRTAVVSIVNNDSDENPFTFMVQGTGNCTSTSTTISPSSGPIGTVVTVTGTDFGGSTTATVSGISVTPTVLTATQLEVIVPSGTVTGNIVIVNDLGCTSTNAFTIVDSQIASCEGTGSSPSDIFISEVSDATVGGVSYIELYNGTGATVNLGNYSLEIIGNGSSSGNTLALNSVSLPNNSTYVVAIGVASSPDYTDPGANTCSMTGGNGELADQTSTMGGINKKDNEHDMIRLYHTASVIDEWGVYQDNDWMDSTIITGDRGFNFRRLNTASPLPNPTFNINDWNVIDWVGSGLSSCSTNDYSDIGSFDFSVGIPPSITVEPNAPSSSCDLSATISVTASEGFVGGNSLAYQWYYSAPGDAGWTAVSNGALYSGATSATLNILNTLTLNNYQYYCQVREDDATCYQASNAVRLTVDVVTWDGSSWSPTAPDNTKVAIIDGDYDLVTSPNGETSFSACNLLINNGNELSIGNGEYVSVENNIIVDGEVYVETQGSLVQVQDSGTFTLNNPSAKNTLSKSTAPLQFWYDYTYWSSPLEDAQIETALAFSRASRRYYFDASLFNDTLVEIGNTGTFNPGQDDIDDEGDDWVVQSTGKMDPGTGYAATHDNIGFVSGNQYQYIFEGTQANGGAFNTGDIYTNIFIDPSVSYNNWNLIGNPYPCAINAIEFFNDNSTLLEGTLYLWSSDTNVDPNNSGNQGLNFSQNDYAQLNGGGGIASTNGSPIPNGYVASGQGFFVIGKKSGASSGAAYYTSPVFNNSMRVTGNNNQFFRSSSASLNNRLWVNLISDNGVFNQILVGYFSDATDSYDGMFYDAPRNLSTGQYALLYSIIDGNDTKFSIQGKSEASLNLDEVIPLGFSTTINVPTTYTLSIAQLEGDFLTTNTIYLKDNLLNLYHNLSASDYSFTSEAGEFNARFEIVFQDNSLSVDT
;
A
#
# COMPACT_ATOMS: atom_id res chain seq x y z
N THR A 1 73.31 -40.19 -72.34
CA THR A 1 73.95 -40.53 -73.64
C THR A 1 74.63 -39.28 -74.19
N ALA A 2 75.44 -39.39 -75.26
CA ALA A 2 75.89 -38.19 -75.96
C ALA A 2 74.66 -37.37 -76.43
N SER A 3 74.72 -36.04 -76.26
CA SER A 3 73.64 -35.09 -76.59
C SER A 3 72.31 -35.25 -75.80
N SER A 4 72.30 -35.91 -74.63
CA SER A 4 71.14 -35.91 -73.72
C SER A 4 71.36 -34.99 -72.51
N SER A 5 70.34 -34.21 -72.12
CA SER A 5 70.34 -33.42 -70.88
C SER A 5 69.72 -34.17 -69.70
N GLN A 6 70.07 -33.79 -68.47
CA GLN A 6 69.43 -34.24 -67.23
C GLN A 6 69.22 -33.05 -66.29
N THR A 7 68.05 -32.95 -65.66
CA THR A 7 67.72 -31.87 -64.72
C THR A 7 68.21 -32.21 -63.32
N VAL A 8 68.98 -31.31 -62.71
CA VAL A 8 69.30 -31.34 -61.27
C VAL A 8 68.32 -30.43 -60.54
N THR A 9 67.54 -30.96 -59.60
CA THR A 9 66.65 -30.17 -58.75
C THR A 9 67.30 -29.95 -57.40
N VAL A 10 67.43 -28.69 -56.97
CA VAL A 10 67.92 -28.34 -55.64
C VAL A 10 66.79 -27.74 -54.81
N ARG A 11 66.68 -28.21 -53.56
CA ARG A 11 65.70 -27.71 -52.59
C ARG A 11 66.40 -26.80 -51.58
N PHE A 12 65.98 -25.55 -51.51
CA PHE A 12 66.42 -24.61 -50.48
C PHE A 12 65.54 -24.76 -49.24
N THR A 13 66.14 -25.05 -48.08
CA THR A 13 65.45 -25.21 -46.78
C THR A 13 66.25 -24.44 -45.72
N PRO A 14 66.11 -23.11 -45.63
CA PRO A 14 66.88 -22.29 -44.69
C PRO A 14 66.46 -22.57 -43.24
N THR A 15 67.44 -22.61 -42.32
CA THR A 15 67.22 -22.79 -40.89
C THR A 15 67.37 -21.51 -40.07
N ALA A 16 67.67 -20.37 -40.71
CA ALA A 16 67.80 -19.06 -40.06
C ALA A 16 67.73 -17.91 -41.08
N ASN A 17 67.40 -16.71 -40.59
CA ASN A 17 67.10 -15.51 -41.39
C ASN A 17 68.31 -14.94 -42.14
N GLY A 18 68.07 -14.20 -43.23
CA GLY A 18 69.09 -13.58 -44.08
C GLY A 18 69.57 -14.45 -45.25
N THR A 19 70.42 -13.86 -46.09
CA THR A 19 70.96 -14.51 -47.29
C THR A 19 71.80 -15.73 -46.95
N ARG A 20 71.51 -16.83 -47.64
CA ARG A 20 72.20 -18.12 -47.56
C ARG A 20 72.84 -18.41 -48.91
N THR A 21 74.14 -18.59 -48.92
CA THR A 21 74.91 -18.97 -50.10
C THR A 21 75.34 -20.43 -50.01
N GLY A 22 75.41 -21.11 -51.14
CA GLY A 22 75.95 -22.47 -51.27
C GLY A 22 76.49 -22.69 -52.68
N THR A 23 77.12 -23.84 -52.93
CA THR A 23 77.70 -24.16 -54.25
C THR A 23 77.35 -25.58 -54.66
N ILE A 24 76.80 -25.77 -55.85
CA ILE A 24 76.71 -27.11 -56.48
C ILE A 24 78.02 -27.36 -57.21
N THR A 25 78.64 -28.51 -56.94
CA THR A 25 79.85 -28.95 -57.65
C THR A 25 79.52 -30.19 -58.49
N ILE A 26 79.53 -30.04 -59.82
CA ILE A 26 79.29 -31.13 -60.77
C ILE A 26 80.65 -31.55 -61.35
N ASN A 27 81.25 -32.55 -60.71
CA ASN A 27 82.45 -33.22 -61.22
C ASN A 27 82.08 -34.01 -62.48
N ASN A 28 82.76 -33.77 -63.59
CA ASN A 28 82.59 -34.53 -64.83
C ASN A 28 83.93 -35.10 -65.31
N ASN A 29 83.88 -35.91 -66.37
CA ASN A 29 85.05 -36.58 -66.95
C ASN A 29 85.40 -36.06 -68.36
N ASP A 30 84.95 -34.87 -68.73
CA ASP A 30 85.43 -34.19 -69.94
C ASP A 30 86.85 -33.64 -69.66
N PRO A 31 87.88 -34.12 -70.39
CA PRO A 31 89.27 -33.80 -70.09
C PRO A 31 89.67 -32.32 -70.29
N ASN A 32 88.79 -31.46 -70.82
CA ASN A 32 89.09 -30.04 -71.02
C ASN A 32 88.37 -29.08 -70.03
N GLU A 33 87.20 -29.42 -69.51
CA GLU A 33 86.37 -28.54 -68.66
C GLU A 33 86.18 -29.05 -67.22
N GLY A 34 86.55 -30.29 -66.90
CA GLY A 34 86.83 -30.75 -65.54
C GLY A 34 85.66 -30.74 -64.56
N THR A 35 85.51 -29.68 -63.76
CA THR A 35 84.49 -29.57 -62.71
C THR A 35 83.72 -28.26 -62.86
N CYS A 36 82.41 -28.36 -63.04
CA CYS A 36 81.52 -27.21 -63.11
C CYS A 36 81.04 -26.85 -61.70
N THR A 37 81.04 -25.56 -61.35
CA THR A 37 80.50 -25.05 -60.09
C THR A 37 79.39 -24.04 -60.37
N VAL A 38 78.32 -24.10 -59.58
CA VAL A 38 77.18 -23.18 -59.65
C VAL A 38 76.93 -22.60 -58.27
N ASP A 39 77.13 -21.29 -58.15
CA ASP A 39 76.78 -20.55 -56.93
C ASP A 39 75.26 -20.47 -56.78
N LEU A 40 74.80 -20.76 -55.57
CA LEU A 40 73.42 -20.66 -55.15
C LEU A 40 73.29 -19.53 -54.14
N THR A 41 72.20 -18.76 -54.27
CA THR A 41 71.78 -17.79 -53.26
C THR A 41 70.28 -17.95 -53.01
N GLY A 42 69.86 -17.81 -51.75
CA GLY A 42 68.47 -17.79 -51.33
C GLY A 42 68.36 -17.09 -49.99
N VAL A 43 67.29 -16.34 -49.75
CA VAL A 43 67.08 -15.62 -48.49
C VAL A 43 66.17 -16.43 -47.58
N GLY A 44 66.62 -16.75 -46.37
CA GLY A 44 65.75 -17.25 -45.33
C GLY A 44 65.09 -16.11 -44.56
N PHE A 45 63.87 -16.31 -44.11
CA PHE A 45 63.19 -15.46 -43.13
C PHE A 45 62.35 -16.35 -42.21
N THR A 46 61.98 -15.83 -41.04
CA THR A 46 61.09 -16.51 -40.11
C THR A 46 59.68 -16.08 -40.51
N PRO A 47 58.78 -17.00 -40.90
CA PRO A 47 57.40 -16.63 -41.19
C PRO A 47 56.74 -16.08 -39.94
N ALA A 48 56.23 -14.85 -40.03
CA ALA A 48 55.42 -14.18 -39.01
C ALA A 48 54.11 -13.68 -39.67
N PRO A 49 52.97 -13.71 -38.97
CA PRO A 49 51.79 -12.96 -39.38
C PRO A 49 52.06 -11.45 -39.22
N GLU A 50 51.32 -10.62 -39.95
CA GLU A 50 51.25 -9.16 -39.75
C GLU A 50 49.79 -8.77 -40.01
N ILE A 51 49.08 -8.20 -39.04
CA ILE A 51 47.70 -7.74 -39.21
C ILE A 51 47.66 -6.30 -39.73
N ASN A 52 46.71 -5.99 -40.62
CA ASN A 52 46.34 -4.60 -40.93
C ASN A 52 44.83 -4.51 -41.10
N VAL A 53 44.18 -3.55 -40.44
CA VAL A 53 42.72 -3.35 -40.50
C VAL A 53 42.41 -2.08 -41.28
N GLU A 54 41.71 -2.20 -42.41
CA GLU A 54 41.33 -1.06 -43.25
C GLU A 54 39.81 -0.80 -43.21
N GLY A 55 39.42 0.46 -43.34
CA GLY A 55 38.03 0.84 -43.63
C GLY A 55 37.62 0.43 -45.06
N ASN A 56 36.47 -0.24 -45.23
CA ASN A 56 36.00 -0.67 -46.56
C ASN A 56 35.33 0.47 -47.36
N LEU A 57 36.11 1.51 -47.68
CA LEU A 57 35.67 2.75 -48.37
C LEU A 57 36.18 2.87 -49.82
N GLY A 58 36.68 1.77 -50.40
CA GLY A 58 37.21 1.73 -51.78
C GLY A 58 38.60 2.36 -51.97
N THR A 59 38.97 3.33 -51.12
CA THR A 59 40.37 3.79 -50.97
C THR A 59 41.16 3.01 -49.91
N PHE A 60 40.48 2.14 -49.15
CA PHE A 60 41.05 1.27 -48.11
C PHE A 60 42.03 1.96 -47.14
N PRO A 61 41.57 3.02 -46.43
CA PRO A 61 42.36 3.68 -45.40
C PRO A 61 42.70 2.73 -44.24
N ASP A 62 43.97 2.69 -43.84
CA ASP A 62 44.44 1.98 -42.65
C ASP A 62 43.83 2.58 -41.37
N ILE A 63 43.41 1.72 -40.45
CA ILE A 63 43.08 2.06 -39.06
C ILE A 63 44.32 1.72 -38.22
N THR A 64 44.74 2.62 -37.32
CA THR A 64 45.92 2.35 -36.49
C THR A 64 45.55 1.47 -35.29
N ASN A 65 46.40 0.51 -34.91
CA ASN A 65 46.17 -0.25 -33.69
C ASN A 65 46.18 0.67 -32.45
N GLY A 66 45.12 0.58 -31.64
CA GLY A 66 44.89 1.44 -30.47
C GLY A 66 44.21 2.76 -30.81
N ASP A 67 43.62 2.92 -32.01
CA ASP A 67 42.91 4.14 -32.39
C ASP A 67 41.69 4.41 -31.48
N ILE A 68 41.65 5.63 -30.93
CA ILE A 68 40.64 6.15 -30.01
C ILE A 68 39.88 7.36 -30.60
N THR A 69 40.08 7.68 -31.88
CA THR A 69 39.58 8.88 -32.55
C THR A 69 38.74 8.55 -33.79
N PRO A 70 37.48 8.10 -33.62
CA PRO A 70 36.65 7.68 -34.74
C PRO A 70 36.44 8.76 -35.80
N SER A 71 36.61 8.40 -37.07
CA SER A 71 36.50 9.30 -38.22
C SER A 71 35.61 8.76 -39.33
N GLY A 72 35.06 9.67 -40.13
CA GLY A 72 34.43 9.32 -41.40
C GLY A 72 35.44 8.86 -42.45
N THR A 73 36.72 9.21 -42.30
CA THR A 73 37.78 8.98 -43.29
C THR A 73 38.34 7.56 -43.30
N ASP A 74 38.24 6.82 -42.19
CA ASP A 74 38.72 5.44 -42.00
C ASP A 74 37.57 4.44 -41.76
N ASN A 75 36.34 4.89 -41.94
CA ASN A 75 35.09 4.16 -41.73
C ASN A 75 34.66 3.92 -40.26
N THR A 76 35.39 4.36 -39.25
CA THR A 76 35.03 4.09 -37.83
C THR A 76 33.84 4.91 -37.29
N LEU A 77 33.52 6.07 -37.90
CA LEU A 77 32.36 6.91 -37.56
C LEU A 77 31.10 6.57 -38.38
N PHE A 78 30.08 6.04 -37.72
CA PHE A 78 28.75 5.75 -38.26
C PHE A 78 27.90 7.02 -38.38
N ALA A 79 26.96 7.03 -39.33
CA ALA A 79 25.98 8.09 -39.49
C ALA A 79 24.94 8.02 -38.36
N ALA A 80 24.41 9.18 -37.95
CA ALA A 80 23.37 9.25 -36.92
C ALA A 80 22.14 8.39 -37.32
N GLN A 81 21.66 7.57 -36.38
CA GLN A 81 20.50 6.71 -36.56
C GLN A 81 19.43 7.06 -35.53
N PHE A 82 18.16 6.99 -35.93
CA PHE A 82 17.07 7.00 -34.95
C PHE A 82 17.09 5.70 -34.13
N ILE A 83 16.68 5.77 -32.86
CA ILE A 83 16.50 4.57 -32.03
C ILE A 83 15.52 3.62 -32.75
N GLY A 84 15.88 2.34 -32.86
CA GLY A 84 15.16 1.34 -33.66
C GLY A 84 15.53 1.30 -35.15
N SER A 85 16.38 2.20 -35.65
CA SER A 85 17.04 2.12 -36.96
C SER A 85 18.48 1.65 -36.82
N SER A 86 19.14 1.27 -37.93
CA SER A 86 20.51 0.77 -37.91
C SER A 86 21.31 1.05 -39.17
N GLN A 87 22.64 1.02 -39.05
CA GLN A 87 23.58 1.10 -40.15
C GLN A 87 24.69 0.05 -40.00
N SER A 88 24.91 -0.75 -41.05
CA SER A 88 26.06 -1.67 -41.14
C SER A 88 27.26 -1.01 -41.84
N LYS A 89 28.46 -1.33 -41.38
CA LYS A 89 29.73 -0.99 -42.00
C LYS A 89 30.66 -2.19 -42.07
N SER A 90 31.50 -2.20 -43.09
CA SER A 90 32.46 -3.26 -43.36
C SER A 90 33.90 -2.76 -43.16
N PHE A 91 34.75 -3.66 -42.67
CA PHE A 91 36.18 -3.49 -42.44
C PHE A 91 36.91 -4.67 -43.07
N ARG A 92 38.11 -4.44 -43.61
CA ARG A 92 38.98 -5.50 -44.14
C ARG A 92 40.04 -5.81 -43.10
N ILE A 93 40.21 -7.09 -42.77
CA ILE A 93 41.31 -7.57 -41.94
C ILE A 93 42.28 -8.29 -42.88
N ASN A 94 43.44 -7.69 -43.10
CA ASN A 94 44.48 -8.16 -43.99
C ASN A 94 45.54 -8.93 -43.19
N ASN A 95 46.20 -9.86 -43.87
CA ASN A 95 47.46 -10.44 -43.42
C ASN A 95 48.58 -10.02 -44.37
N GLU A 96 49.34 -9.00 -44.00
CA GLU A 96 50.50 -8.52 -44.76
C GLU A 96 51.77 -9.37 -44.53
N GLY A 97 51.71 -10.24 -43.52
CA GLY A 97 52.80 -11.11 -43.12
C GLY A 97 53.05 -12.28 -44.06
N THR A 98 53.96 -13.16 -43.63
CA THR A 98 54.43 -14.34 -44.38
C THR A 98 54.05 -15.67 -43.74
N ALA A 99 53.43 -15.66 -42.55
CA ALA A 99 52.74 -16.80 -41.95
C ALA A 99 51.22 -16.56 -41.90
N ASN A 100 50.44 -17.58 -41.58
CA ASN A 100 48.99 -17.43 -41.38
C ASN A 100 48.69 -16.59 -40.14
N LEU A 101 47.93 -15.51 -40.33
CA LEU A 101 47.25 -14.77 -39.27
C LEU A 101 46.07 -15.62 -38.79
N THR A 102 45.90 -15.76 -37.47
CA THR A 102 44.84 -16.57 -36.84
C THR A 102 44.07 -15.70 -35.88
N ILE A 103 42.78 -15.51 -36.16
CA ILE A 103 41.85 -14.74 -35.31
C ILE A 103 41.24 -15.70 -34.29
N SER A 104 41.51 -15.46 -33.02
CA SER A 104 41.04 -16.29 -31.90
C SER A 104 39.68 -15.84 -31.38
N SER A 105 39.43 -14.52 -31.34
CA SER A 105 38.13 -13.94 -31.03
C SER A 105 38.05 -12.49 -31.52
N ILE A 106 36.83 -12.01 -31.77
CA ILE A 106 36.54 -10.59 -31.93
C ILE A 106 35.46 -10.24 -30.91
N THR A 107 35.66 -9.14 -30.21
CA THR A 107 34.75 -8.67 -29.16
C THR A 107 34.50 -7.16 -29.30
N ILE A 108 33.34 -6.72 -28.84
CA ILE A 108 32.96 -5.31 -28.74
C ILE A 108 32.82 -4.99 -27.25
N GLY A 109 33.57 -4.00 -26.78
CA GLY A 109 33.57 -3.52 -25.39
C GLY A 109 33.50 -1.99 -25.32
N GLY A 110 33.94 -1.41 -24.21
CA GLY A 110 33.90 0.04 -23.99
C GLY A 110 32.57 0.53 -23.40
N THR A 111 32.18 1.76 -23.73
CA THR A 111 31.07 2.49 -23.08
C THR A 111 29.70 1.97 -23.49
N ASN A 112 29.46 1.76 -24.78
CA ASN A 112 28.16 1.40 -25.35
C ASN A 112 28.21 0.14 -26.24
N PRO A 113 28.81 -0.99 -25.80
CA PRO A 113 28.99 -2.16 -26.65
C PRO A 113 27.67 -2.78 -27.14
N GLY A 114 26.57 -2.62 -26.40
CA GLY A 114 25.25 -3.12 -26.82
C GLY A 114 24.67 -2.43 -28.05
N ASP A 115 25.14 -1.23 -28.40
CA ASP A 115 24.69 -0.52 -29.60
C ASP A 115 25.41 -0.99 -30.89
N PHE A 116 26.44 -1.84 -30.77
CA PHE A 116 27.25 -2.31 -31.89
C PHE A 116 27.31 -3.84 -31.92
N THR A 117 26.95 -4.43 -33.05
CA THR A 117 26.86 -5.89 -33.21
C THR A 117 27.71 -6.37 -34.37
N ILE A 118 28.45 -7.47 -34.19
CA ILE A 118 29.18 -8.12 -35.29
C ILE A 118 28.16 -8.94 -36.09
N THR A 119 27.84 -8.51 -37.32
CA THR A 119 26.86 -9.18 -38.19
C THR A 119 27.50 -10.17 -39.16
N ALA A 120 28.78 -10.00 -39.48
CA ALA A 120 29.60 -10.98 -40.18
C ALA A 120 31.01 -11.01 -39.59
N SER A 121 31.52 -12.20 -39.29
CA SER A 121 32.88 -12.42 -38.78
C SER A 121 33.80 -12.96 -39.88
N PRO A 122 35.10 -12.61 -39.87
CA PRO A 122 36.08 -13.17 -40.79
C PRO A 122 36.33 -14.66 -40.54
N ALA A 123 36.98 -15.33 -41.49
CA ALA A 123 37.53 -16.66 -41.25
C ALA A 123 38.57 -16.65 -40.12
N THR A 124 38.66 -17.74 -39.35
CA THR A 124 39.59 -17.87 -38.21
C THR A 124 41.06 -17.89 -38.61
N THR A 125 41.35 -18.08 -39.91
CA THR A 125 42.73 -18.13 -40.45
C THR A 125 42.77 -17.38 -41.77
N ILE A 126 43.60 -16.33 -41.82
CA ILE A 126 43.81 -15.48 -43.01
C ILE A 126 45.20 -15.79 -43.55
N THR A 127 45.28 -16.25 -44.80
CA THR A 127 46.58 -16.61 -45.41
C THR A 127 47.41 -15.38 -45.78
N PRO A 128 48.75 -15.49 -45.91
CA PRO A 128 49.60 -14.41 -46.38
C PRO A 128 49.07 -13.70 -47.64
N SER A 129 49.09 -12.37 -47.63
CA SER A 129 48.63 -11.50 -48.73
C SER A 129 47.15 -11.68 -49.12
N THR A 130 46.30 -12.13 -48.19
CA THR A 130 44.84 -12.18 -48.34
C THR A 130 44.15 -11.39 -47.23
N PHE A 131 42.85 -11.15 -47.40
CA PHE A 131 42.02 -10.45 -46.42
C PHE A 131 40.67 -11.15 -46.23
N GLU A 132 40.06 -10.90 -45.08
CA GLU A 132 38.67 -11.27 -44.79
C GLU A 132 37.87 -10.03 -44.38
N LEU A 133 36.53 -10.13 -44.42
CA LEU A 133 35.64 -9.03 -44.04
C LEU A 133 35.11 -9.21 -42.61
N LEU A 134 35.07 -8.09 -41.88
CA LEU A 134 34.34 -7.93 -40.63
C LEU A 134 33.20 -6.93 -40.90
N GLU A 135 31.96 -7.29 -40.54
CA GLU A 135 30.83 -6.35 -40.56
C GLU A 135 30.35 -6.04 -39.15
N ILE A 136 30.20 -4.74 -38.88
CA ILE A 136 29.70 -4.20 -37.61
C ILE A 136 28.47 -3.36 -37.92
N THR A 137 27.36 -3.61 -37.22
CA THR A 137 26.13 -2.86 -37.32
C THR A 137 25.92 -2.02 -36.07
N PHE A 138 25.77 -0.71 -36.26
CA PHE A 138 25.36 0.25 -35.23
C PHE A 138 23.83 0.33 -35.20
N SER A 139 23.24 0.07 -34.03
CA SER A 139 21.80 0.13 -33.72
C SER A 139 21.65 0.80 -32.34
N PRO A 140 21.49 2.13 -32.25
CA PRO A 140 21.49 2.83 -30.96
C PRO A 140 20.28 2.43 -30.10
N LEU A 141 20.56 2.04 -28.85
CA LEU A 141 19.55 1.72 -27.84
C LEU A 141 19.15 2.93 -26.99
N ALA A 142 19.87 4.06 -27.09
CA ALA A 142 19.50 5.34 -26.49
C ALA A 142 20.18 6.50 -27.24
N SER A 143 19.79 7.74 -26.91
CA SER A 143 20.21 8.94 -27.61
C SER A 143 21.67 9.36 -27.31
N GLY A 144 22.15 10.37 -28.04
CA GLY A 144 23.47 10.97 -27.86
C GLY A 144 24.61 10.23 -28.58
N VAL A 145 25.85 10.63 -28.29
CA VAL A 145 27.05 9.98 -28.84
C VAL A 145 27.24 8.61 -28.21
N ARG A 146 27.44 7.59 -29.06
CA ARG A 146 27.56 6.18 -28.65
C ARG A 146 28.91 5.66 -29.12
N THR A 147 29.72 5.08 -28.24
CA THR A 147 31.06 4.56 -28.59
C THR A 147 31.31 3.15 -28.09
N ALA A 148 32.05 2.37 -28.87
CA ALA A 148 32.50 1.04 -28.48
C ALA A 148 33.92 0.78 -28.99
N VAL A 149 34.64 -0.13 -28.32
CA VAL A 149 35.97 -0.57 -28.71
C VAL A 149 35.88 -1.96 -29.31
N VAL A 150 36.33 -2.11 -30.54
CA VAL A 150 36.50 -3.39 -31.22
C VAL A 150 37.85 -3.97 -30.81
N SER A 151 37.89 -5.23 -30.39
CA SER A 151 39.11 -5.93 -29.99
C SER A 151 39.21 -7.28 -30.69
N ILE A 152 40.24 -7.41 -31.55
CA ILE A 152 40.54 -8.58 -32.39
C ILE A 152 41.75 -9.31 -31.79
N VAL A 153 41.49 -10.39 -31.05
CA VAL A 153 42.55 -11.25 -30.50
C VAL A 153 43.10 -12.13 -31.61
N ASN A 154 44.40 -12.02 -31.88
CA ASN A 154 45.05 -12.64 -33.03
C ASN A 154 46.40 -13.29 -32.62
N ASN A 155 47.25 -13.67 -33.58
CA ASN A 155 48.57 -14.29 -33.33
C ASN A 155 49.76 -13.45 -33.83
N ASP A 156 49.52 -12.19 -34.18
CA ASP A 156 50.56 -11.18 -34.30
C ASP A 156 51.20 -10.90 -32.94
N SER A 157 52.50 -10.58 -32.92
CA SER A 157 53.27 -10.46 -31.68
C SER A 157 53.19 -9.09 -31.03
N ASP A 158 53.02 -8.05 -31.84
CA ASP A 158 53.07 -6.64 -31.43
C ASP A 158 51.72 -5.95 -31.57
N GLU A 159 50.79 -6.54 -32.34
CA GLU A 159 49.43 -6.03 -32.54
C GLU A 159 48.33 -6.99 -32.03
N ASN A 160 48.57 -7.66 -30.90
CA ASN A 160 47.60 -8.55 -30.27
C ASN A 160 47.25 -8.14 -28.82
N PRO A 161 45.96 -7.84 -28.52
CA PRO A 161 44.86 -7.68 -29.47
C PRO A 161 45.03 -6.44 -30.34
N PHE A 162 44.53 -6.50 -31.58
CA PHE A 162 44.37 -5.30 -32.41
C PHE A 162 43.10 -4.60 -31.96
N THR A 163 43.16 -3.30 -31.68
CA THR A 163 42.03 -2.55 -31.12
C THR A 163 41.76 -1.26 -31.87
N PHE A 164 40.50 -0.88 -32.01
CA PHE A 164 40.08 0.44 -32.52
C PHE A 164 38.70 0.82 -31.99
N MET A 165 38.44 2.12 -31.86
CA MET A 165 37.14 2.65 -31.45
C MET A 165 36.22 2.85 -32.65
N VAL A 166 34.92 2.59 -32.45
CA VAL A 166 33.84 2.97 -33.36
C VAL A 166 32.87 3.91 -32.64
N GLN A 167 32.25 4.82 -33.39
CA GLN A 167 31.31 5.81 -32.87
C GLN A 167 30.07 5.92 -33.76
N GLY A 168 28.91 6.15 -33.14
CA GLY A 168 27.69 6.59 -33.81
C GLY A 168 26.97 7.66 -32.99
N THR A 169 25.79 8.07 -33.44
CA THR A 169 24.92 8.97 -32.68
C THR A 169 23.48 8.45 -32.74
N GLY A 170 22.87 8.29 -31.58
CA GLY A 170 21.46 7.94 -31.43
C GLY A 170 20.59 9.19 -31.42
N ASN A 171 19.61 9.25 -32.29
CA ASN A 171 18.60 10.30 -32.33
C ASN A 171 17.26 9.76 -31.80
N CYS A 172 16.53 10.59 -31.07
CA CYS A 172 15.16 10.27 -30.67
C CYS A 172 14.21 10.39 -31.86
N THR A 173 13.28 9.45 -31.97
CA THR A 173 12.03 9.70 -32.70
C THR A 173 11.22 10.77 -31.94
N SER A 174 10.37 11.51 -32.64
CA SER A 174 9.54 12.56 -32.01
C SER A 174 8.63 11.94 -30.95
N THR A 175 8.97 12.15 -29.68
CA THR A 175 8.27 11.64 -28.50
C THR A 175 7.35 12.74 -27.98
N SER A 176 6.04 12.59 -28.21
CA SER A 176 5.02 13.44 -27.60
C SER A 176 4.60 12.84 -26.26
N THR A 177 4.86 13.54 -25.17
CA THR A 177 4.17 13.32 -23.89
C THR A 177 2.91 14.17 -23.83
N THR A 178 1.98 13.81 -22.94
CA THR A 178 0.87 14.67 -22.53
C THR A 178 0.85 14.79 -21.02
N ILE A 179 0.36 15.92 -20.51
CA ILE A 179 0.26 16.20 -19.07
C ILE A 179 -1.19 16.45 -18.65
N SER A 180 -1.56 16.05 -17.43
CA SER A 180 -2.85 16.35 -16.82
C SER A 180 -2.72 16.52 -15.30
N PRO A 181 -3.19 17.62 -14.70
CA PRO A 181 -3.69 18.83 -15.35
C PRO A 181 -2.55 19.63 -16.04
N SER A 182 -2.89 20.54 -16.97
CA SER A 182 -1.93 21.46 -17.60
C SER A 182 -1.76 22.79 -16.86
N SER A 183 -2.43 22.94 -15.72
CA SER A 183 -2.31 24.11 -14.84
C SER A 183 -2.60 23.75 -13.38
N GLY A 184 -2.13 24.56 -12.45
CA GLY A 184 -2.41 24.40 -11.02
C GLY A 184 -1.43 25.16 -10.11
N PRO A 185 -1.71 25.26 -8.81
CA PRO A 185 -0.79 25.84 -7.83
C PRO A 185 0.41 24.93 -7.54
N ILE A 186 1.32 25.44 -6.71
CA ILE A 186 2.37 24.64 -6.05
C ILE A 186 1.75 23.41 -5.36
N GLY A 187 2.44 22.28 -5.34
CA GLY A 187 1.94 21.02 -4.78
C GLY A 187 1.03 20.21 -5.72
N THR A 188 0.65 20.76 -6.89
CA THR A 188 -0.11 20.00 -7.90
C THR A 188 0.68 18.77 -8.34
N VAL A 189 0.05 17.60 -8.28
CA VAL A 189 0.54 16.37 -8.88
C VAL A 189 0.09 16.34 -10.34
N VAL A 190 1.05 16.32 -11.26
CA VAL A 190 0.80 16.26 -12.70
C VAL A 190 1.13 14.85 -13.19
N THR A 191 0.12 14.15 -13.70
CA THR A 191 0.31 12.88 -14.39
C THR A 191 0.83 13.15 -15.81
N VAL A 192 1.96 12.54 -16.15
CA VAL A 192 2.54 12.58 -17.50
C VAL A 192 2.34 11.22 -18.17
N THR A 193 1.78 11.22 -19.37
CA THR A 193 1.66 10.02 -20.23
C THR A 193 2.67 10.09 -21.38
N GLY A 194 3.35 8.98 -21.68
CA GLY A 194 4.43 8.90 -22.67
C GLY A 194 4.89 7.46 -22.94
N THR A 195 6.19 7.29 -23.23
CA THR A 195 6.84 5.98 -23.42
C THR A 195 8.25 5.93 -22.83
N ASP A 196 8.69 4.71 -22.55
CA ASP A 196 10.04 4.35 -22.12
C ASP A 196 10.47 5.04 -20.79
N PHE A 197 9.49 5.22 -19.89
CA PHE A 197 9.75 5.66 -18.53
C PHE A 197 10.31 4.52 -17.67
N GLY A 198 11.23 4.84 -16.77
CA GLY A 198 11.93 3.86 -15.96
C GLY A 198 12.84 4.47 -14.91
N GLY A 199 13.83 3.70 -14.46
CA GLY A 199 14.70 4.06 -13.33
C GLY A 199 15.71 5.17 -13.61
N SER A 200 15.88 5.56 -14.89
CA SER A 200 16.77 6.66 -15.30
C SER A 200 16.01 7.93 -15.70
N THR A 201 14.68 7.91 -15.63
CA THR A 201 13.83 9.01 -16.09
C THR A 201 13.94 10.21 -15.16
N THR A 202 14.14 11.39 -15.73
CA THR A 202 14.29 12.66 -14.98
C THR A 202 13.28 13.70 -15.44
N ALA A 203 12.98 14.64 -14.55
CA ALA A 203 11.98 15.68 -14.79
C ALA A 203 12.46 17.05 -14.28
N THR A 204 12.06 18.11 -14.97
CA THR A 204 12.10 19.48 -14.43
C THR A 204 10.74 20.15 -14.60
N VAL A 205 10.41 21.06 -13.67
CA VAL A 205 9.21 21.91 -13.71
C VAL A 205 9.68 23.36 -13.70
N SER A 206 9.51 24.06 -14.83
CA SER A 206 10.05 25.41 -15.07
C SER A 206 11.55 25.53 -14.74
N GLY A 207 12.32 24.52 -15.16
CA GLY A 207 13.76 24.43 -14.93
C GLY A 207 14.18 23.88 -13.55
N ILE A 208 13.27 23.77 -12.58
CA ILE A 208 13.56 23.19 -11.26
C ILE A 208 13.54 21.66 -11.37
N SER A 209 14.64 20.98 -11.06
CA SER A 209 14.70 19.52 -11.06
C SER A 209 13.79 18.92 -9.98
N VAL A 210 12.98 17.93 -10.39
CA VAL A 210 12.12 17.15 -9.49
C VAL A 210 12.34 15.66 -9.70
N THR A 211 12.05 14.85 -8.68
CA THR A 211 12.08 13.38 -8.80
C THR A 211 10.71 12.90 -9.30
N PRO A 212 10.61 12.34 -10.51
CA PRO A 212 9.36 11.77 -11.00
C PRO A 212 9.04 10.44 -10.28
N THR A 213 7.77 10.20 -9.99
CA THR A 213 7.28 8.89 -9.53
C THR A 213 6.82 8.10 -10.74
N VAL A 214 7.64 7.16 -11.23
CA VAL A 214 7.28 6.33 -12.38
C VAL A 214 6.27 5.26 -11.95
N LEU A 215 5.06 5.31 -12.53
CA LEU A 215 3.98 4.35 -12.25
C LEU A 215 4.07 3.15 -13.18
N THR A 216 4.33 3.39 -14.47
CA THR A 216 4.50 2.37 -15.51
C THR A 216 5.49 2.87 -16.56
N ALA A 217 5.85 2.03 -17.54
CA ALA A 217 6.67 2.44 -18.68
C ALA A 217 6.03 3.54 -19.57
N THR A 218 4.75 3.87 -19.36
CA THR A 218 4.00 4.89 -20.10
C THR A 218 3.37 5.98 -19.24
N GLN A 219 3.47 5.90 -17.90
CA GLN A 219 2.94 6.91 -16.98
C GLN A 219 3.88 7.20 -15.81
N LEU A 220 4.02 8.47 -15.48
CA LEU A 220 4.70 8.95 -14.27
C LEU A 220 3.96 10.15 -13.66
N GLU A 221 4.26 10.48 -12.42
CA GLU A 221 3.79 11.69 -11.75
C GLU A 221 4.96 12.62 -11.41
N VAL A 222 4.74 13.93 -11.55
CA VAL A 222 5.64 14.98 -11.03
C VAL A 222 4.86 15.91 -10.11
N ILE A 223 5.47 16.37 -9.02
CA ILE A 223 4.86 17.33 -8.10
C ILE A 223 5.45 18.72 -8.39
N VAL A 224 4.59 19.72 -8.60
CA VAL A 224 5.00 21.12 -8.79
C VAL A 224 5.67 21.64 -7.51
N PRO A 225 6.97 21.98 -7.52
CA PRO A 225 7.70 22.38 -6.33
C PRO A 225 7.43 23.84 -5.93
N SER A 226 7.84 24.22 -4.72
CA SER A 226 7.76 25.59 -4.24
C SER A 226 8.68 26.53 -5.04
N GLY A 227 8.19 27.73 -5.39
CA GLY A 227 8.96 28.72 -6.14
C GLY A 227 8.94 28.53 -7.67
N THR A 228 8.12 27.59 -8.17
CA THR A 228 7.85 27.46 -9.60
C THR A 228 7.04 28.65 -10.13
N VAL A 229 7.48 29.21 -11.26
CA VAL A 229 6.71 30.14 -12.10
C VAL A 229 6.15 29.41 -13.33
N THR A 230 5.18 30.01 -14.05
CA THR A 230 4.67 29.46 -15.31
C THR A 230 5.82 29.14 -16.27
N GLY A 231 5.76 27.98 -16.92
CA GLY A 231 6.86 27.49 -17.74
C GLY A 231 6.66 26.04 -18.16
N ASN A 232 7.74 25.37 -18.57
CA ASN A 232 7.68 24.04 -19.16
C ASN A 232 7.96 22.92 -18.13
N ILE A 233 7.15 21.86 -18.18
CA ILE A 233 7.52 20.54 -17.66
C ILE A 233 8.34 19.82 -18.73
N VAL A 234 9.58 19.48 -18.40
CA VAL A 234 10.51 18.78 -19.30
C VAL A 234 10.80 17.39 -18.73
N ILE A 235 10.57 16.34 -19.53
CA ILE A 235 10.84 14.96 -19.14
C ILE A 235 11.92 14.38 -20.05
N VAL A 236 12.94 13.75 -19.46
CA VAL A 236 13.93 12.95 -20.17
C VAL A 236 13.73 11.48 -19.77
N ASN A 237 13.31 10.64 -20.70
CA ASN A 237 13.02 9.22 -20.45
C ASN A 237 14.30 8.35 -20.39
N ASP A 238 14.18 7.04 -20.13
CA ASP A 238 15.33 6.13 -19.98
C ASP A 238 16.16 5.97 -21.28
N LEU A 239 15.60 6.35 -22.44
CA LEU A 239 16.31 6.41 -23.71
C LEU A 239 17.11 7.71 -23.91
N GLY A 240 17.05 8.64 -22.95
CA GLY A 240 17.63 9.98 -23.05
C GLY A 240 16.82 10.91 -23.95
N CYS A 241 15.55 10.61 -24.23
CA CYS A 241 14.70 11.42 -25.09
C CYS A 241 13.94 12.48 -24.31
N THR A 242 14.13 13.73 -24.72
CA THR A 242 13.52 14.91 -24.10
C THR A 242 12.16 15.21 -24.72
N SER A 243 11.15 15.43 -23.88
CA SER A 243 9.83 15.91 -24.26
C SER A 243 9.43 17.08 -23.35
N THR A 244 8.58 17.98 -23.85
CA THR A 244 8.31 19.27 -23.23
C THR A 244 6.82 19.62 -23.33
N ASN A 245 6.21 20.02 -22.21
CA ASN A 245 4.83 20.49 -22.16
C ASN A 245 4.74 21.79 -21.37
N ALA A 246 3.97 22.76 -21.86
CA ALA A 246 3.70 24.00 -21.12
C ALA A 246 2.77 23.73 -19.92
N PHE A 247 3.08 24.30 -18.77
CA PHE A 247 2.30 24.25 -17.54
C PHE A 247 2.09 25.65 -16.96
N THR A 248 0.83 25.99 -16.69
CA THR A 248 0.47 27.32 -16.15
C THR A 248 0.34 27.28 -14.64
N ILE A 249 1.13 28.08 -13.92
CA ILE A 249 1.03 28.20 -12.47
C ILE A 249 -0.20 29.03 -12.11
N VAL A 250 -1.00 28.51 -11.19
CA VAL A 250 -2.11 29.23 -10.54
C VAL A 250 -1.62 29.66 -9.16
N ASP A 251 -1.04 30.85 -9.06
CA ASP A 251 -0.49 31.40 -7.82
C ASP A 251 -1.40 32.51 -7.28
N SER A 252 -1.35 33.71 -7.86
CA SER A 252 -2.18 34.85 -7.46
C SER A 252 -2.76 35.58 -8.66
N GLN A 253 -3.82 36.34 -8.42
CA GLN A 253 -4.30 37.37 -9.35
C GLN A 253 -4.52 38.65 -8.55
N ILE A 254 -3.94 39.76 -9.01
CA ILE A 254 -3.92 41.04 -8.29
C ILE A 254 -4.79 42.12 -8.95
N ALA A 255 -5.55 41.76 -9.97
CA ALA A 255 -6.19 42.67 -10.93
C ALA A 255 -7.17 43.67 -10.30
N SER A 256 -7.80 43.27 -9.20
CA SER A 256 -8.81 44.03 -8.46
C SER A 256 -8.44 44.22 -6.98
N CYS A 257 -7.23 43.79 -6.57
CA CYS A 257 -6.82 43.87 -5.18
C CYS A 257 -6.67 45.31 -4.71
N GLU A 258 -6.97 45.54 -3.43
CA GLU A 258 -6.85 46.88 -2.84
C GLU A 258 -5.37 47.25 -2.64
N GLY A 259 -5.03 48.51 -2.92
CA GLY A 259 -3.64 48.98 -2.88
C GLY A 259 -3.47 50.46 -3.24
N THR A 260 -2.31 51.01 -2.94
CA THR A 260 -2.01 52.45 -3.06
C THR A 260 -1.06 52.78 -4.22
N GLY A 261 -1.28 52.20 -5.40
CA GLY A 261 -0.52 52.55 -6.60
C GLY A 261 -0.95 53.91 -7.17
N SER A 262 0.01 54.67 -7.71
CA SER A 262 -0.26 55.92 -8.43
C SER A 262 -0.40 55.66 -9.94
N SER A 263 -1.47 56.14 -10.55
CA SER A 263 -1.67 56.05 -12.01
C SER A 263 -0.52 56.72 -12.79
N PRO A 264 0.04 56.07 -13.82
CA PRO A 264 0.98 56.66 -14.78
C PRO A 264 0.51 58.01 -15.33
N SER A 265 1.47 58.90 -15.55
CA SER A 265 1.16 60.27 -16.00
C SER A 265 0.92 60.42 -17.51
N ASP A 266 1.32 59.41 -18.29
CA ASP A 266 1.09 59.25 -19.73
C ASP A 266 1.17 57.74 -20.07
N ILE A 267 1.03 57.37 -21.34
CA ILE A 267 1.31 56.00 -21.80
C ILE A 267 2.81 55.67 -21.72
N PHE A 268 3.17 54.39 -21.64
CA PHE A 268 4.56 53.93 -21.57
C PHE A 268 4.78 52.67 -22.40
N ILE A 269 6.05 52.37 -22.70
CA ILE A 269 6.51 51.11 -23.29
C ILE A 269 6.45 50.05 -22.19
N SER A 270 5.51 49.12 -22.33
CA SER A 270 5.24 48.02 -21.40
C SER A 270 6.02 46.76 -21.75
N GLU A 271 6.31 46.54 -23.05
CA GLU A 271 7.07 45.37 -23.50
C GLU A 271 7.93 45.68 -24.74
N VAL A 272 9.10 45.06 -24.84
CA VAL A 272 9.96 45.07 -26.03
C VAL A 272 10.58 43.69 -26.23
N SER A 273 10.28 43.06 -27.37
CA SER A 273 10.63 41.67 -27.66
C SER A 273 11.27 41.56 -29.04
N ASP A 274 12.43 40.91 -29.14
CA ASP A 274 13.11 40.63 -30.41
C ASP A 274 13.54 39.16 -30.48
N ALA A 275 13.36 38.57 -31.66
CA ALA A 275 13.48 37.15 -31.89
C ALA A 275 14.82 36.70 -32.50
N THR A 276 15.42 37.58 -33.29
CA THR A 276 16.60 37.31 -34.11
C THR A 276 17.24 38.64 -34.50
N VAL A 277 18.58 38.78 -34.47
CA VAL A 277 19.30 40.00 -34.90
C VAL A 277 18.73 40.65 -36.18
N GLY A 278 18.13 41.85 -36.04
CA GLY A 278 17.52 42.59 -37.15
C GLY A 278 16.17 42.03 -37.64
N GLY A 279 15.54 41.21 -36.80
CA GLY A 279 14.31 40.43 -37.01
C GLY A 279 13.04 41.25 -37.08
N VAL A 280 11.90 40.57 -36.94
CA VAL A 280 10.68 41.23 -36.46
C VAL A 280 10.80 41.47 -34.97
N SER A 281 10.63 42.71 -34.54
CA SER A 281 10.63 43.12 -33.14
C SER A 281 9.27 43.72 -32.77
N TYR A 282 8.76 43.37 -31.60
CA TYR A 282 7.55 43.96 -31.02
C TYR A 282 7.88 45.04 -30.00
N ILE A 283 7.07 46.10 -30.01
CA ILE A 283 7.08 47.20 -29.04
C ILE A 283 5.65 47.37 -28.59
N GLU A 284 5.35 47.00 -27.35
CA GLU A 284 4.03 47.17 -26.74
C GLU A 284 3.97 48.48 -25.94
N LEU A 285 2.87 49.21 -26.12
CA LEU A 285 2.55 50.41 -25.36
C LEU A 285 1.34 50.16 -24.47
N TYR A 286 1.37 50.59 -23.22
CA TYR A 286 0.26 50.48 -22.28
C TYR A 286 -0.29 51.83 -21.84
N ASN A 287 -1.63 51.91 -21.73
CA ASN A 287 -2.32 53.07 -21.18
C ASN A 287 -2.87 52.80 -19.77
N GLY A 288 -2.10 53.22 -18.76
CA GLY A 288 -2.50 53.21 -17.34
C GLY A 288 -2.99 54.56 -16.80
N THR A 289 -3.29 55.54 -17.66
CA THR A 289 -3.52 56.95 -17.26
C THR A 289 -4.83 57.22 -16.50
N GLY A 290 -5.70 56.23 -16.38
CA GLY A 290 -7.07 56.36 -15.87
C GLY A 290 -8.08 56.88 -16.91
N ALA A 291 -7.66 57.16 -18.15
CA ALA A 291 -8.53 57.68 -19.22
C ALA A 291 -8.15 57.14 -20.61
N THR A 292 -9.03 57.31 -21.61
CA THR A 292 -8.72 56.98 -23.02
C THR A 292 -7.74 57.99 -23.61
N VAL A 293 -6.66 57.51 -24.23
CA VAL A 293 -5.62 58.32 -24.90
C VAL A 293 -5.75 58.19 -26.42
N ASN A 294 -5.44 59.26 -27.17
CA ASN A 294 -5.39 59.20 -28.64
C ASN A 294 -3.93 59.17 -29.14
N LEU A 295 -3.57 58.09 -29.82
CA LEU A 295 -2.19 57.81 -30.24
C LEU A 295 -1.69 58.69 -31.40
N GLY A 296 -2.55 59.48 -32.05
CA GLY A 296 -2.17 60.30 -33.21
C GLY A 296 -1.18 61.44 -32.94
N ASN A 297 -0.87 61.74 -31.68
CA ASN A 297 0.18 62.68 -31.25
C ASN A 297 1.46 61.99 -30.78
N TYR A 298 1.56 60.67 -30.90
CA TYR A 298 2.66 59.87 -30.37
C TYR A 298 3.50 59.26 -31.49
N SER A 299 4.78 59.02 -31.21
CA SER A 299 5.70 58.40 -32.16
C SER A 299 6.83 57.65 -31.44
N LEU A 300 7.29 56.57 -32.05
CA LEU A 300 8.47 55.83 -31.63
C LEU A 300 9.68 56.28 -32.45
N GLU A 301 10.80 56.58 -31.80
CA GLU A 301 12.10 56.77 -32.46
C GLU A 301 13.00 55.57 -32.16
N ILE A 302 13.40 54.85 -33.21
CA ILE A 302 14.27 53.67 -33.13
C ILE A 302 15.68 54.15 -33.49
N ILE A 303 16.57 54.17 -32.49
CA ILE A 303 17.92 54.74 -32.60
C ILE A 303 18.92 53.61 -32.60
N GLY A 304 19.63 53.42 -33.71
CA GLY A 304 20.52 52.28 -33.88
C GLY A 304 21.96 52.51 -33.43
N ASN A 305 22.62 51.46 -32.95
CA ASN A 305 24.07 51.39 -32.64
C ASN A 305 24.61 52.60 -31.83
N GLY A 306 23.94 53.02 -30.76
CA GLY A 306 24.34 54.19 -29.95
C GLY A 306 24.37 55.54 -30.70
N SER A 307 23.64 55.68 -31.81
CA SER A 307 23.51 56.92 -32.56
C SER A 307 22.92 58.07 -31.73
N SER A 308 23.16 59.31 -32.16
CA SER A 308 22.49 60.51 -31.59
C SER A 308 21.09 60.76 -32.16
N SER A 309 20.69 60.06 -33.22
CA SER A 309 19.40 60.21 -33.92
C SER A 309 18.95 58.90 -34.57
N GLY A 310 17.65 58.64 -34.58
CA GLY A 310 17.04 57.41 -35.12
C GLY A 310 16.05 57.62 -36.26
N ASN A 311 15.31 56.57 -36.58
CA ASN A 311 14.16 56.61 -37.50
C ASN A 311 12.87 56.79 -36.68
N THR A 312 12.04 57.76 -37.05
CA THR A 312 10.76 58.03 -36.35
C THR A 312 9.57 57.38 -37.06
N LEU A 313 8.80 56.59 -36.33
CA LEU A 313 7.51 56.02 -36.72
C LEU A 313 6.39 56.75 -35.97
N ALA A 314 5.55 57.48 -36.70
CA ALA A 314 4.30 58.01 -36.15
C ALA A 314 3.31 56.87 -35.89
N LEU A 315 2.63 56.90 -34.74
CA LEU A 315 1.60 55.92 -34.42
C LEU A 315 0.30 56.24 -35.17
N ASN A 316 -0.48 55.20 -35.48
CA ASN A 316 -1.81 55.36 -36.05
C ASN A 316 -2.71 56.13 -35.07
N SER A 317 -3.58 57.00 -35.58
CA SER A 317 -4.52 57.78 -34.76
C SER A 317 -5.68 56.91 -34.24
N VAL A 318 -5.38 56.06 -33.27
CA VAL A 318 -6.31 55.18 -32.55
C VAL A 318 -6.67 55.78 -31.19
N SER A 319 -7.88 55.51 -30.69
CA SER A 319 -8.27 55.85 -29.32
C SER A 319 -8.05 54.62 -28.43
N LEU A 320 -6.93 54.59 -27.71
CA LEU A 320 -6.53 53.52 -26.82
C LEU A 320 -7.26 53.66 -25.47
N PRO A 321 -8.12 52.70 -25.06
CA PRO A 321 -8.81 52.77 -23.77
C PRO A 321 -7.83 52.73 -22.59
N ASN A 322 -8.32 53.07 -21.39
CA ASN A 322 -7.55 52.83 -20.18
C ASN A 322 -7.48 51.31 -19.90
N ASN A 323 -6.37 50.85 -19.32
CA ASN A 323 -6.03 49.45 -19.13
C ASN A 323 -6.08 48.67 -20.45
N SER A 324 -5.39 49.18 -21.47
CA SER A 324 -5.29 48.56 -22.79
C SER A 324 -3.92 48.78 -23.41
N THR A 325 -3.54 47.83 -24.24
CA THR A 325 -2.26 47.72 -24.95
C THR A 325 -2.38 48.19 -26.40
N TYR A 326 -1.26 48.59 -27.00
CA TYR A 326 -1.13 48.85 -28.43
C TYR A 326 0.21 48.30 -28.93
N VAL A 327 0.15 47.31 -29.81
CA VAL A 327 1.34 46.55 -30.25
C VAL A 327 1.85 47.07 -31.59
N VAL A 328 3.13 47.43 -31.65
CA VAL A 328 3.82 47.84 -32.88
C VAL A 328 4.87 46.79 -33.25
N ALA A 329 4.82 46.27 -34.48
CA ALA A 329 5.88 45.43 -35.04
C ALA A 329 6.74 46.23 -36.03
N ILE A 330 8.05 46.20 -35.81
CA ILE A 330 9.08 46.67 -36.75
C ILE A 330 9.82 45.47 -37.34
N GLY A 331 10.59 45.66 -38.42
CA GLY A 331 11.30 44.57 -39.11
C GLY A 331 10.44 43.73 -40.07
N VAL A 332 9.16 44.06 -40.24
CA VAL A 332 8.21 43.24 -41.01
C VAL A 332 8.48 43.36 -42.52
N ALA A 333 8.93 42.26 -43.14
CA ALA A 333 9.21 42.19 -44.57
C ALA A 333 7.93 42.11 -45.42
N SER A 334 7.95 42.65 -46.64
CA SER A 334 6.81 42.64 -47.56
C SER A 334 6.47 41.26 -48.16
N SER A 335 7.27 40.23 -47.87
CA SER A 335 7.03 38.82 -48.21
C SER A 335 7.95 37.96 -47.34
N PRO A 336 7.44 37.21 -46.35
CA PRO A 336 8.26 36.29 -45.57
C PRO A 336 8.62 35.06 -46.42
N ASP A 337 9.90 34.88 -46.74
CA ASP A 337 10.41 33.65 -47.33
C ASP A 337 10.89 32.71 -46.21
N TYR A 338 9.97 31.86 -45.74
CA TYR A 338 10.25 30.86 -44.70
C TYR A 338 11.25 29.76 -45.13
N THR A 339 11.84 29.84 -46.33
CA THR A 339 12.80 28.86 -46.85
C THR A 339 14.22 29.40 -47.04
N ASP A 340 14.45 30.69 -46.82
CA ASP A 340 15.79 31.30 -46.85
C ASP A 340 16.44 31.24 -45.44
N PRO A 341 17.62 30.60 -45.27
CA PRO A 341 18.39 30.67 -44.02
C PRO A 341 18.82 32.08 -43.59
N GLY A 342 18.66 33.09 -44.47
CA GLY A 342 18.84 34.51 -44.18
C GLY A 342 17.55 35.30 -43.91
N ALA A 343 16.38 34.65 -43.75
CA ALA A 343 15.12 35.34 -43.48
C ALA A 343 14.93 35.70 -41.99
N ASN A 344 14.53 36.95 -41.76
CA ASN A 344 14.43 37.62 -40.45
C ASN A 344 13.10 37.34 -39.71
N THR A 345 12.53 36.13 -39.84
CA THR A 345 11.21 35.76 -39.30
C THR A 345 11.18 34.35 -38.73
N CYS A 346 10.54 34.14 -37.58
CA CYS A 346 10.31 32.82 -37.02
C CYS A 346 9.01 32.20 -37.55
N SER A 347 9.02 30.88 -37.77
CA SER A 347 7.86 30.12 -38.29
C SER A 347 6.85 29.69 -37.22
N MET A 348 6.99 30.18 -35.98
CA MET A 348 6.01 29.97 -34.89
C MET A 348 4.94 31.06 -34.93
N THR A 349 3.77 30.78 -34.36
CA THR A 349 2.72 31.78 -34.11
C THR A 349 3.31 32.99 -33.39
N GLY A 350 3.02 34.19 -33.88
CA GLY A 350 3.59 35.45 -33.40
C GLY A 350 4.94 35.83 -34.04
N GLY A 351 5.74 34.89 -34.55
CA GLY A 351 7.11 35.14 -35.05
C GLY A 351 7.26 35.92 -36.37
N ASN A 352 6.15 36.43 -36.92
CA ASN A 352 6.03 37.04 -38.25
C ASN A 352 5.44 38.47 -38.23
N GLY A 353 5.12 39.03 -37.06
CA GLY A 353 4.47 40.34 -36.90
C GLY A 353 2.95 40.33 -36.83
N GLU A 354 2.29 39.17 -36.81
CA GLU A 354 0.82 39.04 -36.85
C GLU A 354 0.09 39.52 -35.59
N LEU A 355 0.80 39.73 -34.48
CA LEU A 355 0.22 40.22 -33.21
C LEU A 355 0.15 41.75 -33.11
N ALA A 356 0.61 42.49 -34.13
CA ALA A 356 0.70 43.95 -34.08
C ALA A 356 -0.54 44.68 -34.63
N ASP A 357 -0.98 45.70 -33.90
CA ASP A 357 -1.94 46.72 -34.35
C ASP A 357 -1.37 47.63 -35.45
N GLN A 358 -0.03 47.77 -35.49
CA GLN A 358 0.69 48.55 -36.49
C GLN A 358 2.00 47.88 -36.89
N THR A 359 2.19 47.65 -38.19
CA THR A 359 3.43 47.11 -38.75
C THR A 359 4.27 48.18 -39.44
N SER A 360 5.59 47.99 -39.51
CA SER A 360 6.53 48.88 -40.17
C SER A 360 7.70 48.13 -40.80
N THR A 361 8.17 48.62 -41.94
CA THR A 361 9.32 48.08 -42.69
C THR A 361 10.66 48.71 -42.29
N MET A 362 10.72 49.42 -41.14
CA MET A 362 12.01 49.78 -40.53
C MET A 362 12.75 48.51 -40.11
N GLY A 363 14.08 48.55 -39.96
CA GLY A 363 14.82 47.42 -39.40
C GLY A 363 14.35 47.10 -37.97
N GLY A 364 14.40 45.82 -37.60
CA GLY A 364 14.25 45.39 -36.22
C GLY A 364 15.41 45.82 -35.33
N ILE A 365 15.27 45.53 -34.04
CA ILE A 365 16.22 45.87 -32.99
C ILE A 365 17.48 45.00 -33.13
N ASN A 366 18.65 45.62 -32.95
CA ASN A 366 19.93 44.93 -32.88
C ASN A 366 20.45 44.79 -31.44
N LYS A 367 21.01 43.61 -31.13
CA LYS A 367 21.64 43.24 -29.84
C LYS A 367 23.09 42.76 -29.95
N LYS A 368 23.70 42.91 -31.13
CA LYS A 368 25.08 42.49 -31.35
C LYS A 368 26.03 43.40 -30.58
N ASP A 369 27.08 42.84 -29.96
CA ASP A 369 28.07 43.58 -29.18
C ASP A 369 28.54 44.86 -29.88
N ASN A 370 28.55 45.99 -29.16
CA ASN A 370 28.87 47.34 -29.70
C ASN A 370 27.93 47.85 -30.80
N GLU A 371 26.79 47.21 -31.02
CA GLU A 371 25.78 47.53 -32.02
C GLU A 371 24.36 47.45 -31.42
N HIS A 372 24.20 47.87 -30.15
CA HIS A 372 22.90 47.89 -29.49
C HIS A 372 22.04 49.07 -29.96
N ASP A 373 20.78 48.75 -30.25
CA ASP A 373 19.73 49.72 -30.57
C ASP A 373 18.94 50.12 -29.31
N MET A 374 18.13 51.17 -29.43
CA MET A 374 17.25 51.66 -28.36
C MET A 374 15.96 52.28 -28.92
N ILE A 375 14.97 52.53 -28.07
CA ILE A 375 13.66 53.10 -28.42
C ILE A 375 13.33 54.29 -27.53
N ARG A 376 12.79 55.36 -28.13
CA ARG A 376 12.12 56.46 -27.42
C ARG A 376 10.67 56.58 -27.80
N LEU A 377 9.81 56.68 -26.80
CA LEU A 377 8.42 57.07 -26.98
C LEU A 377 8.29 58.58 -26.79
N TYR A 378 7.76 59.26 -27.82
CA TYR A 378 7.45 60.68 -27.78
C TYR A 378 5.96 60.92 -27.67
N HIS A 379 5.59 61.93 -26.88
CA HIS A 379 4.31 62.62 -26.98
C HIS A 379 4.57 64.03 -27.51
N THR A 380 4.04 64.32 -28.70
CA THR A 380 4.31 65.52 -29.51
C THR A 380 5.80 65.70 -29.85
N ALA A 381 6.57 66.40 -29.03
CA ALA A 381 8.00 66.67 -29.21
C ALA A 381 8.82 66.38 -27.93
N SER A 382 8.20 65.81 -26.90
CA SER A 382 8.88 65.44 -25.65
C SER A 382 9.05 63.93 -25.59
N VAL A 383 10.24 63.45 -25.26
CA VAL A 383 10.44 62.05 -24.82
C VAL A 383 9.68 61.88 -23.52
N ILE A 384 8.78 60.91 -23.47
CA ILE A 384 8.05 60.54 -22.25
C ILE A 384 8.60 59.25 -21.65
N ASP A 385 9.05 58.31 -22.48
CA ASP A 385 9.54 57.00 -22.06
C ASP A 385 10.72 56.50 -22.91
N GLU A 386 11.59 55.67 -22.32
CA GLU A 386 12.82 55.21 -22.95
C GLU A 386 13.12 53.72 -22.64
N TRP A 387 13.47 52.96 -23.68
CA TRP A 387 14.00 51.59 -23.58
C TRP A 387 15.40 51.57 -24.20
N GLY A 388 16.41 51.17 -23.43
CA GLY A 388 17.83 51.26 -23.78
C GLY A 388 18.48 52.61 -23.49
N VAL A 389 19.81 52.63 -23.31
CA VAL A 389 20.54 53.84 -22.88
C VAL A 389 20.93 54.71 -24.08
N TYR A 390 20.56 55.99 -24.04
CA TYR A 390 20.82 56.92 -25.14
C TYR A 390 22.30 57.24 -25.36
N GLN A 391 22.72 57.14 -26.64
CA GLN A 391 24.11 57.26 -27.11
C GLN A 391 25.08 56.22 -26.53
N ASP A 392 24.56 55.10 -26.05
CA ASP A 392 25.34 53.93 -25.65
C ASP A 392 25.07 52.80 -26.65
N ASN A 393 26.13 52.21 -27.19
CA ASN A 393 26.07 51.08 -28.14
C ASN A 393 26.40 49.74 -27.47
N ASP A 394 26.66 49.72 -26.16
CA ASP A 394 27.06 48.56 -25.36
C ASP A 394 26.16 48.34 -24.12
N TRP A 395 25.05 49.09 -24.02
CA TRP A 395 24.16 49.12 -22.84
C TRP A 395 23.50 47.80 -22.44
N MET A 396 23.30 46.87 -23.39
CA MET A 396 22.67 45.57 -23.18
C MET A 396 23.70 44.43 -23.21
N ASP A 397 24.72 44.53 -22.35
CA ASP A 397 25.85 43.60 -22.32
C ASP A 397 25.48 42.16 -21.87
N SER A 398 26.49 41.30 -21.84
CA SER A 398 26.39 39.89 -21.41
C SER A 398 25.98 39.67 -19.93
N THR A 399 25.88 40.72 -19.11
CA THR A 399 25.34 40.64 -17.75
C THR A 399 23.81 40.80 -17.70
N ILE A 400 23.20 41.29 -18.77
CA ILE A 400 21.75 41.45 -18.91
C ILE A 400 21.15 40.30 -19.72
N ILE A 401 21.70 40.00 -20.90
CA ILE A 401 21.27 38.89 -21.79
C ILE A 401 22.52 38.21 -22.35
N THR A 402 22.58 36.88 -22.22
CA THR A 402 23.75 36.04 -22.52
C THR A 402 23.78 35.48 -23.94
N GLY A 403 22.62 35.36 -24.61
CA GLY A 403 22.51 34.95 -26.02
C GLY A 403 22.77 36.07 -27.02
N ASP A 404 23.07 35.72 -28.29
CA ASP A 404 23.37 36.71 -29.33
C ASP A 404 22.14 37.28 -30.06
N ARG A 405 20.93 36.71 -29.89
CA ARG A 405 19.78 37.03 -30.80
C ARG A 405 18.35 37.13 -30.26
N GLY A 406 18.01 36.77 -29.02
CA GLY A 406 16.60 36.69 -28.60
C GLY A 406 16.34 37.16 -27.17
N PHE A 407 15.30 37.99 -26.97
CA PHE A 407 14.90 38.47 -25.64
C PHE A 407 13.46 38.98 -25.58
N ASN A 408 12.92 39.07 -24.36
CA ASN A 408 11.73 39.86 -24.00
C ASN A 408 12.06 40.75 -22.77
N PHE A 409 11.82 42.05 -22.87
CA PHE A 409 11.80 43.00 -21.75
C PHE A 409 10.36 43.38 -21.43
N ARG A 410 9.91 43.09 -20.22
CA ARG A 410 8.56 43.45 -19.75
C ARG A 410 8.62 44.36 -18.53
N ARG A 411 7.89 45.47 -18.55
CA ARG A 411 7.94 46.51 -17.50
C ARG A 411 7.39 45.98 -16.17
N LEU A 412 7.99 46.37 -15.06
CA LEU A 412 7.47 46.06 -13.72
C LEU A 412 6.35 47.02 -13.32
N ASN A 413 5.26 46.50 -12.73
CA ASN A 413 4.17 47.32 -12.20
C ASN A 413 4.60 48.24 -11.03
N THR A 414 5.73 47.93 -10.41
CA THR A 414 6.37 48.69 -9.32
C THR A 414 7.36 49.75 -9.81
N ALA A 415 7.59 49.86 -11.13
CA ALA A 415 8.47 50.88 -11.70
C ALA A 415 7.96 52.30 -11.36
N SER A 416 8.89 53.20 -11.02
CA SER A 416 8.57 54.58 -10.64
C SER A 416 9.76 55.49 -10.93
N PRO A 417 9.63 56.54 -11.77
CA PRO A 417 8.37 57.05 -12.34
C PRO A 417 7.83 56.20 -13.51
N LEU A 418 6.55 56.41 -13.87
CA LEU A 418 5.95 55.91 -15.11
C LEU A 418 5.15 57.00 -15.84
N PRO A 419 5.38 57.21 -17.15
CA PRO A 419 6.52 56.70 -17.94
C PRO A 419 7.87 57.21 -17.40
N ASN A 420 8.99 56.62 -17.85
CA ASN A 420 10.34 56.98 -17.43
C ASN A 420 11.21 57.43 -18.64
N PRO A 421 11.47 58.74 -18.82
CA PRO A 421 12.22 59.27 -19.97
C PRO A 421 13.74 59.06 -19.86
N THR A 422 14.20 58.15 -19.01
CA THR A 422 15.60 57.76 -18.86
C THR A 422 15.65 56.29 -18.47
N PHE A 423 16.26 55.46 -19.31
CA PHE A 423 16.26 54.01 -19.08
C PHE A 423 16.89 53.61 -17.72
N ASN A 424 16.17 52.77 -16.98
CA ASN A 424 16.65 52.09 -15.78
C ASN A 424 16.36 50.60 -15.91
N ILE A 425 17.40 49.76 -15.92
CA ILE A 425 17.25 48.31 -16.07
C ILE A 425 16.38 47.68 -14.96
N ASN A 426 16.37 48.27 -13.76
CA ASN A 426 15.56 47.77 -12.63
C ASN A 426 14.05 48.02 -12.79
N ASP A 427 13.62 48.75 -13.83
CA ASP A 427 12.20 48.94 -14.15
C ASP A 427 11.63 47.76 -14.97
N TRP A 428 12.44 46.76 -15.32
CA TRP A 428 12.12 45.68 -16.25
C TRP A 428 12.40 44.29 -15.67
N ASN A 429 11.50 43.35 -15.96
CA ASN A 429 11.81 41.92 -15.98
C ASN A 429 12.39 41.57 -17.36
N VAL A 430 13.44 40.76 -17.40
CA VAL A 430 14.16 40.44 -18.65
C VAL A 430 14.23 38.92 -18.82
N ILE A 431 13.73 38.42 -19.94
CA ILE A 431 13.78 37.02 -20.33
C ILE A 431 14.80 36.88 -21.47
N ASP A 432 15.83 36.07 -21.24
CA ASP A 432 16.85 35.68 -22.22
C ASP A 432 16.37 34.43 -22.98
N TRP A 433 16.13 34.54 -24.29
CA TRP A 433 15.68 33.42 -25.11
C TRP A 433 16.89 32.61 -25.61
N VAL A 434 17.09 31.45 -24.99
CA VAL A 434 18.28 30.62 -25.20
C VAL A 434 18.35 30.06 -26.62
N GLY A 435 19.42 30.42 -27.34
CA GLY A 435 19.80 29.84 -28.62
C GLY A 435 20.41 30.86 -29.59
N SER A 436 20.80 30.39 -30.79
CA SER A 436 21.32 31.24 -31.86
C SER A 436 20.70 30.87 -33.21
N GLY A 437 20.23 31.86 -33.96
CA GLY A 437 19.67 31.69 -35.32
C GLY A 437 18.28 31.01 -35.35
N LEU A 438 17.81 30.60 -36.54
CA LEU A 438 16.48 30.01 -36.74
C LEU A 438 16.17 28.78 -35.84
N SER A 439 17.19 28.09 -35.34
CA SER A 439 17.06 27.01 -34.35
C SER A 439 16.58 27.46 -32.97
N SER A 440 16.65 28.75 -32.64
CA SER A 440 16.04 29.31 -31.41
C SER A 440 14.54 29.59 -31.54
N CYS A 441 13.98 29.61 -32.75
CA CYS A 441 12.57 29.96 -32.93
C CYS A 441 11.60 29.07 -32.13
N SER A 442 11.99 27.83 -31.77
CA SER A 442 11.19 26.92 -30.93
C SER A 442 11.20 27.23 -29.43
N THR A 443 12.05 28.14 -28.95
CA THR A 443 12.13 28.56 -27.53
C THR A 443 11.58 29.96 -27.28
N ASN A 444 11.23 30.72 -28.32
CA ASN A 444 10.61 32.04 -28.21
C ASN A 444 9.14 31.92 -27.79
N ASP A 445 8.71 32.75 -26.84
CA ASP A 445 7.32 32.86 -26.40
C ASP A 445 6.76 34.24 -26.74
N TYR A 446 5.69 34.30 -27.53
CA TYR A 446 4.98 35.54 -27.87
C TYR A 446 3.56 35.58 -27.28
N SER A 447 3.23 34.66 -26.37
CA SER A 447 1.86 34.47 -25.89
C SER A 447 1.35 35.61 -25.00
N ASP A 448 2.25 36.42 -24.44
CA ASP A 448 1.92 37.57 -23.61
C ASP A 448 1.90 38.93 -24.34
N ILE A 449 2.36 39.01 -25.58
CA ILE A 449 2.28 40.21 -26.43
C ILE A 449 0.82 40.67 -26.55
N GLY A 450 0.54 41.90 -26.11
CA GLY A 450 -0.80 42.49 -26.09
C GLY A 450 -1.56 42.28 -24.77
N SER A 451 -0.98 41.61 -23.77
CA SER A 451 -1.67 41.18 -22.53
C SER A 451 -1.21 41.88 -21.24
N PHE A 452 -0.44 42.97 -21.32
CA PHE A 452 0.10 43.62 -20.13
C PHE A 452 -0.96 44.08 -19.12
N ASP A 453 -0.75 43.72 -17.85
CA ASP A 453 -1.62 44.05 -16.71
C ASP A 453 -0.86 44.93 -15.71
N PHE A 454 -1.28 46.18 -15.57
CA PHE A 454 -0.67 47.17 -14.66
C PHE A 454 -1.35 47.22 -13.28
N SER A 455 -1.83 46.09 -12.77
CA SER A 455 -2.51 46.06 -11.47
C SER A 455 -1.54 46.18 -10.29
N VAL A 456 -1.97 46.90 -9.25
CA VAL A 456 -1.12 47.47 -8.17
C VAL A 456 -1.66 47.20 -6.76
N GLY A 457 -2.49 46.15 -6.60
CA GLY A 457 -3.03 45.72 -5.32
C GLY A 457 -2.16 44.69 -4.60
N ILE A 458 -2.45 44.44 -3.32
CA ILE A 458 -1.82 43.38 -2.52
C ILE A 458 -2.85 42.25 -2.36
N PRO A 459 -2.57 41.00 -2.80
CA PRO A 459 -3.48 39.88 -2.60
C PRO A 459 -3.49 39.41 -1.14
N PRO A 460 -4.54 38.68 -0.70
CA PRO A 460 -4.56 38.09 0.63
C PRO A 460 -3.41 37.09 0.80
N SER A 461 -2.82 36.99 1.99
CA SER A 461 -1.68 36.11 2.23
C SER A 461 -2.08 34.86 3.02
N ILE A 462 -1.76 33.68 2.50
CA ILE A 462 -1.98 32.41 3.18
C ILE A 462 -0.92 32.22 4.28
N THR A 463 -1.38 31.95 5.50
CA THR A 463 -0.55 31.77 6.69
C THR A 463 -0.44 30.29 7.12
N VAL A 464 -1.40 29.46 6.72
CA VAL A 464 -1.38 28.01 6.90
C VAL A 464 -1.95 27.35 5.65
N GLU A 465 -1.09 26.61 4.96
CA GLU A 465 -1.43 25.80 3.79
C GLU A 465 -2.31 24.60 4.16
N PRO A 466 -3.09 24.06 3.21
CA PRO A 466 -3.86 22.85 3.45
C PRO A 466 -2.93 21.66 3.62
N ASN A 467 -3.29 20.78 4.56
CA ASN A 467 -2.65 19.48 4.71
C ASN A 467 -3.41 18.43 3.90
N ALA A 468 -2.71 17.47 3.32
CA ALA A 468 -3.34 16.32 2.68
C ALA A 468 -4.05 15.46 3.76
N PRO A 469 -5.35 15.18 3.63
CA PRO A 469 -6.04 14.28 4.53
C PRO A 469 -5.57 12.84 4.27
N SER A 470 -5.03 12.19 5.30
CA SER A 470 -4.71 10.75 5.27
C SER A 470 -5.96 9.94 5.57
N SER A 471 -6.76 9.63 4.56
CA SER A 471 -8.04 8.90 4.70
C SER A 471 -7.99 7.51 4.06
N SER A 472 -6.94 6.72 4.31
CA SER A 472 -6.89 5.31 3.87
C SER A 472 -8.05 4.50 4.46
N CYS A 473 -8.51 4.90 5.65
CA CYS A 473 -9.63 4.32 6.39
C CYS A 473 -10.85 5.25 6.57
N ASP A 474 -10.72 6.56 6.39
CA ASP A 474 -11.83 7.47 6.70
C ASP A 474 -12.75 7.67 5.50
N LEU A 475 -14.04 7.38 5.70
CA LEU A 475 -15.08 7.59 4.69
C LEU A 475 -15.45 9.07 4.49
N SER A 476 -14.85 9.98 5.27
CA SER A 476 -15.00 11.44 5.18
C SER A 476 -13.65 12.11 5.50
N ALA A 477 -13.42 13.33 5.00
CA ALA A 477 -12.18 14.06 5.22
C ALA A 477 -12.43 15.56 5.39
N THR A 478 -11.48 16.29 5.99
CA THR A 478 -11.53 17.76 6.08
C THR A 478 -10.22 18.37 5.63
N ILE A 479 -10.31 19.48 4.88
CA ILE A 479 -9.16 20.24 4.37
C ILE A 479 -9.40 21.70 4.75
N SER A 480 -8.41 22.39 5.29
CA SER A 480 -8.56 23.77 5.78
C SER A 480 -7.37 24.66 5.40
N VAL A 481 -7.64 25.95 5.21
CA VAL A 481 -6.63 27.00 5.01
C VAL A 481 -6.79 28.11 6.04
N THR A 482 -5.71 28.79 6.39
CA THR A 482 -5.76 30.04 7.18
C THR A 482 -5.01 31.14 6.44
N ALA A 483 -5.57 32.35 6.42
CA ALA A 483 -5.02 33.49 5.69
C ALA A 483 -5.35 34.82 6.39
N SER A 484 -4.71 35.90 5.93
CA SER A 484 -4.96 37.27 6.36
C SER A 484 -5.21 38.19 5.16
N GLU A 485 -5.96 39.27 5.39
CA GLU A 485 -6.21 40.33 4.40
C GLU A 485 -4.89 40.92 3.87
N GLY A 486 -4.81 41.13 2.56
CA GLY A 486 -3.72 41.82 1.87
C GLY A 486 -3.77 43.33 2.15
N PHE A 487 -4.98 43.89 2.27
CA PHE A 487 -5.22 45.26 2.70
C PHE A 487 -6.14 45.32 3.93
N VAL A 488 -5.54 45.42 5.12
CA VAL A 488 -6.24 45.38 6.41
C VAL A 488 -7.34 46.45 6.52
N GLY A 489 -8.59 46.00 6.66
CA GLY A 489 -9.76 46.86 6.83
C GLY A 489 -10.41 47.32 5.51
N GLY A 490 -10.05 46.71 4.39
CA GLY A 490 -10.79 46.76 3.12
C GLY A 490 -11.91 45.72 3.06
N ASN A 491 -11.94 44.94 2.00
CA ASN A 491 -12.85 43.81 1.81
C ASN A 491 -12.47 42.62 2.70
N SER A 492 -13.47 41.96 3.29
CA SER A 492 -13.26 40.75 4.10
C SER A 492 -12.92 39.54 3.24
N LEU A 493 -12.06 38.66 3.75
CA LEU A 493 -11.71 37.39 3.10
C LEU A 493 -12.93 36.55 2.69
N ALA A 494 -12.92 36.12 1.43
CA ALA A 494 -13.78 35.09 0.86
C ALA A 494 -12.94 33.87 0.43
N TYR A 495 -13.61 32.76 0.14
CA TYR A 495 -12.96 31.49 -0.20
C TYR A 495 -13.71 30.81 -1.35
N GLN A 496 -12.97 30.13 -2.23
CA GLN A 496 -13.52 29.18 -3.19
C GLN A 496 -12.58 27.98 -3.33
N TRP A 497 -13.07 26.80 -2.99
CA TRP A 497 -12.35 25.55 -3.21
C TRP A 497 -12.49 25.06 -4.65
N TYR A 498 -11.44 24.43 -5.14
CA TYR A 498 -11.35 23.80 -6.46
C TYR A 498 -10.91 22.35 -6.31
N TYR A 499 -11.31 21.50 -7.25
CA TYR A 499 -10.84 20.13 -7.36
C TYR A 499 -10.36 19.79 -8.79
N SER A 500 -9.47 18.81 -8.91
CA SER A 500 -9.09 18.18 -10.18
C SER A 500 -9.19 16.67 -9.99
N ALA A 501 -10.00 15.99 -10.80
CA ALA A 501 -10.08 14.53 -10.78
C ALA A 501 -8.87 13.91 -11.52
N PRO A 502 -8.53 12.63 -11.28
CA PRO A 502 -7.50 11.94 -12.03
C PRO A 502 -7.74 11.98 -13.54
N GLY A 503 -6.83 12.63 -14.28
CA GLY A 503 -6.92 12.81 -15.73
C GLY A 503 -7.59 14.11 -16.20
N ASP A 504 -8.22 14.90 -15.32
CA ASP A 504 -8.78 16.21 -15.69
C ASP A 504 -7.68 17.17 -16.17
N ALA A 505 -7.91 17.84 -17.31
CA ALA A 505 -6.94 18.79 -17.88
C ALA A 505 -6.74 20.07 -17.04
N GLY A 506 -7.57 20.30 -16.02
CA GLY A 506 -7.56 21.50 -15.20
C GLY A 506 -8.52 21.37 -14.00
N TRP A 507 -8.91 22.51 -13.44
CA TRP A 507 -9.58 22.56 -12.13
C TRP A 507 -11.04 23.01 -12.21
N THR A 508 -11.91 22.36 -11.46
CA THR A 508 -13.35 22.65 -11.35
C THR A 508 -13.68 23.22 -9.97
N ALA A 509 -14.51 24.26 -9.90
CA ALA A 509 -14.95 24.83 -8.63
C ALA A 509 -15.82 23.83 -7.84
N VAL A 510 -15.49 23.61 -6.57
CA VAL A 510 -16.29 22.78 -5.65
C VAL A 510 -17.62 23.48 -5.36
N SER A 511 -18.69 22.70 -5.27
CA SER A 511 -20.01 23.16 -4.83
C SER A 511 -20.56 22.27 -3.71
N ASN A 512 -21.33 22.86 -2.80
CA ASN A 512 -21.93 22.12 -1.68
C ASN A 512 -23.01 21.15 -2.20
N GLY A 513 -23.01 19.91 -1.71
CA GLY A 513 -23.91 18.85 -2.17
C GLY A 513 -23.68 17.54 -1.43
N ALA A 514 -23.92 16.40 -2.09
CA ALA A 514 -23.78 15.07 -1.47
C ALA A 514 -22.33 14.72 -1.08
N LEU A 515 -21.34 15.20 -1.83
CA LEU A 515 -19.92 14.90 -1.60
C LEU A 515 -19.19 15.96 -0.76
N TYR A 516 -19.72 17.18 -0.66
CA TYR A 516 -18.98 18.33 -0.14
C TYR A 516 -19.85 19.29 0.68
N SER A 517 -19.26 19.88 1.73
CA SER A 517 -19.79 21.08 2.40
C SER A 517 -18.65 22.05 2.74
N GLY A 518 -18.95 23.34 2.88
CA GLY A 518 -17.94 24.36 3.17
C GLY A 518 -17.15 24.86 1.95
N ALA A 519 -17.64 24.61 0.73
CA ALA A 519 -16.97 24.91 -0.54
C ALA A 519 -16.54 26.39 -0.74
N THR A 520 -17.18 27.31 -0.03
CA THR A 520 -16.86 28.76 -0.02
C THR A 520 -16.49 29.24 1.40
N SER A 521 -15.73 28.44 2.14
CA SER A 521 -15.27 28.75 3.50
C SER A 521 -13.85 28.27 3.72
N ALA A 522 -13.23 28.68 4.83
CA ALA A 522 -11.85 28.30 5.18
C ALA A 522 -11.65 26.78 5.33
N THR A 523 -12.72 26.00 5.55
CA THR A 523 -12.69 24.53 5.69
C THR A 523 -13.64 23.87 4.69
N LEU A 524 -13.11 22.97 3.86
CA LEU A 524 -13.85 22.04 3.04
C LEU A 524 -14.02 20.72 3.79
N ASN A 525 -15.27 20.24 3.94
CA ASN A 525 -15.56 18.89 4.41
C ASN A 525 -15.95 18.03 3.21
N ILE A 526 -15.21 16.94 3.00
CA ILE A 526 -15.49 15.88 2.03
C ILE A 526 -16.33 14.83 2.76
N LEU A 527 -17.58 14.69 2.36
CA LEU A 527 -18.61 13.91 3.05
C LEU A 527 -18.61 12.42 2.66
N ASN A 528 -18.00 12.08 1.53
CA ASN A 528 -17.78 10.71 1.08
C ASN A 528 -16.48 10.66 0.25
N THR A 529 -15.49 9.90 0.69
CA THR A 529 -14.16 9.79 0.05
C THR A 529 -14.07 8.70 -1.03
N LEU A 530 -14.98 7.72 -1.06
CA LEU A 530 -14.85 6.46 -1.82
C LEU A 530 -14.64 6.66 -3.32
N THR A 531 -15.32 7.64 -3.92
CA THR A 531 -15.24 7.94 -5.36
C THR A 531 -14.21 9.03 -5.70
N LEU A 532 -13.43 9.48 -4.72
CA LEU A 532 -12.56 10.65 -4.80
C LEU A 532 -11.07 10.31 -4.62
N ASN A 533 -10.69 9.04 -4.76
CA ASN A 533 -9.29 8.65 -4.72
C ASN A 533 -8.46 9.39 -5.78
N ASN A 534 -7.30 9.91 -5.38
CA ASN A 534 -6.40 10.76 -6.16
C ASN A 534 -7.00 12.08 -6.66
N TYR A 535 -8.18 12.50 -6.17
CA TYR A 535 -8.64 13.88 -6.40
C TYR A 535 -7.71 14.85 -5.69
N GLN A 536 -7.43 15.97 -6.35
CA GLN A 536 -6.62 17.04 -5.80
C GLN A 536 -7.50 18.23 -5.47
N TYR A 537 -7.12 19.01 -4.46
CA TYR A 537 -7.87 20.18 -3.97
C TYR A 537 -6.93 21.35 -3.68
N TYR A 538 -7.38 22.56 -4.00
CA TYR A 538 -6.78 23.81 -3.50
C TYR A 538 -7.86 24.85 -3.22
N CYS A 539 -7.53 25.89 -2.45
CA CYS A 539 -8.43 27.00 -2.16
C CYS A 539 -7.89 28.29 -2.79
N GLN A 540 -8.75 29.07 -3.43
CA GLN A 540 -8.48 30.49 -3.67
C GLN A 540 -9.05 31.29 -2.50
N VAL A 541 -8.16 31.92 -1.73
CA VAL A 541 -8.52 32.95 -0.75
C VAL A 541 -8.63 34.27 -1.49
N ARG A 542 -9.73 34.99 -1.32
CA ARG A 542 -10.08 36.18 -2.12
C ARG A 542 -10.43 37.40 -1.29
N GLU A 543 -10.31 38.57 -1.89
CA GLU A 543 -10.82 39.85 -1.34
C GLU A 543 -11.82 40.55 -2.28
N ASP A 544 -12.30 39.86 -3.32
CA ASP A 544 -13.38 40.31 -4.20
C ASP A 544 -14.28 39.13 -4.65
N ASP A 545 -15.14 39.35 -5.64
CA ASP A 545 -16.02 38.31 -6.18
C ASP A 545 -15.35 37.35 -7.19
N ALA A 546 -14.15 37.66 -7.70
CA ALA A 546 -13.54 36.87 -8.78
C ALA A 546 -12.00 36.93 -8.93
N THR A 547 -11.39 38.11 -8.83
CA THR A 547 -10.10 38.45 -9.48
C THR A 547 -8.99 38.97 -8.57
N CYS A 548 -9.24 39.13 -7.27
CA CYS A 548 -8.23 39.38 -6.25
C CYS A 548 -8.09 38.13 -5.39
N TYR A 549 -7.05 37.33 -5.62
CA TYR A 549 -6.86 36.09 -4.87
C TYR A 549 -5.39 35.67 -4.73
N GLN A 550 -5.17 34.84 -3.71
CA GLN A 550 -4.01 33.95 -3.57
C GLN A 550 -4.52 32.51 -3.51
N ALA A 551 -3.96 31.64 -4.36
CA ALA A 551 -4.20 30.21 -4.33
C ALA A 551 -3.32 29.57 -3.25
N SER A 552 -3.89 28.61 -2.54
CA SER A 552 -3.14 27.70 -1.68
C SER A 552 -2.37 26.70 -2.51
N ASN A 553 -1.42 26.03 -1.85
CA ASN A 553 -0.90 24.77 -2.38
C ASN A 553 -2.05 23.79 -2.64
N ALA A 554 -1.87 22.94 -3.66
CA ALA A 554 -2.72 21.79 -3.89
C ALA A 554 -2.34 20.64 -2.95
N VAL A 555 -3.36 19.87 -2.54
CA VAL A 555 -3.22 18.63 -1.79
C VAL A 555 -3.99 17.51 -2.48
N ARG A 556 -3.45 16.29 -2.45
CA ARG A 556 -4.13 15.09 -2.98
C ARG A 556 -4.81 14.33 -1.85
N LEU A 557 -6.06 13.96 -2.07
CA LEU A 557 -6.78 12.96 -1.28
C LEU A 557 -6.36 11.56 -1.79
N THR A 558 -5.86 10.71 -0.90
CA THR A 558 -5.57 9.31 -1.20
C THR A 558 -6.48 8.43 -0.35
N VAL A 559 -7.15 7.50 -1.00
CA VAL A 559 -8.12 6.58 -0.40
C VAL A 559 -7.76 5.18 -0.88
N ASP A 560 -7.25 4.35 0.02
CA ASP A 560 -6.76 3.02 -0.31
C ASP A 560 -7.94 2.03 -0.40
N VAL A 561 -8.69 2.15 -1.50
CA VAL A 561 -9.84 1.29 -1.81
C VAL A 561 -9.39 0.09 -2.64
N VAL A 562 -9.93 -1.08 -2.32
CA VAL A 562 -9.90 -2.27 -3.17
C VAL A 562 -11.31 -2.80 -3.39
N THR A 563 -11.62 -3.16 -4.63
CA THR A 563 -12.91 -3.74 -5.01
C THR A 563 -12.74 -5.20 -5.44
N TRP A 564 -13.62 -6.06 -4.96
CA TRP A 564 -13.87 -7.40 -5.48
C TRP A 564 -14.95 -7.31 -6.57
N ASP A 565 -14.62 -7.72 -7.79
CA ASP A 565 -15.50 -7.63 -8.97
C ASP A 565 -16.30 -8.93 -9.28
N GLY A 566 -16.31 -9.88 -8.34
CA GLY A 566 -16.83 -11.24 -8.58
C GLY A 566 -15.80 -12.21 -9.16
N SER A 567 -14.58 -11.77 -9.47
CA SER A 567 -13.51 -12.61 -10.05
C SER A 567 -12.12 -12.36 -9.48
N SER A 568 -11.81 -11.14 -9.02
CA SER A 568 -10.52 -10.77 -8.44
C SER A 568 -10.59 -9.49 -7.60
N TRP A 569 -9.66 -9.34 -6.66
CA TRP A 569 -9.42 -8.09 -5.96
C TRP A 569 -8.57 -7.12 -6.79
N SER A 570 -9.07 -5.90 -7.01
CA SER A 570 -8.36 -4.83 -7.76
C SER A 570 -8.26 -3.55 -6.92
N PRO A 571 -7.07 -2.92 -6.78
CA PRO A 571 -5.81 -3.24 -7.47
C PRO A 571 -5.00 -4.39 -6.83
N THR A 572 -5.19 -4.66 -5.54
CA THR A 572 -4.54 -5.75 -4.78
C THR A 572 -5.41 -6.14 -3.60
N ALA A 573 -5.42 -7.41 -3.18
CA ALA A 573 -6.17 -7.90 -2.02
C ALA A 573 -6.16 -6.95 -0.78
N PRO A 574 -7.30 -6.90 -0.04
CA PRO A 574 -7.45 -6.05 1.13
C PRO A 574 -6.53 -6.45 2.29
N ASP A 575 -6.23 -5.45 3.10
CA ASP A 575 -5.57 -5.58 4.39
C ASP A 575 -6.19 -4.55 5.36
N ASN A 576 -5.77 -4.55 6.62
CA ASN A 576 -6.35 -3.70 7.65
C ASN A 576 -6.07 -2.19 7.48
N THR A 577 -5.40 -1.75 6.40
CA THR A 577 -5.22 -0.34 6.04
C THR A 577 -6.14 0.12 4.90
N LYS A 578 -6.80 -0.81 4.21
CA LYS A 578 -7.61 -0.56 2.99
C LYS A 578 -9.11 -0.63 3.25
N VAL A 579 -9.89 0.16 2.52
CA VAL A 579 -11.34 -0.03 2.41
C VAL A 579 -11.64 -1.14 1.40
N ALA A 580 -12.32 -2.20 1.83
CA ALA A 580 -12.73 -3.31 0.98
C ALA A 580 -14.18 -3.11 0.48
N ILE A 581 -14.41 -3.23 -0.81
CA ILE A 581 -15.74 -3.17 -1.44
C ILE A 581 -16.05 -4.50 -2.12
N ILE A 582 -17.19 -5.11 -1.77
CA ILE A 582 -17.75 -6.30 -2.43
C ILE A 582 -18.74 -5.83 -3.50
N ASP A 583 -18.29 -5.82 -4.77
CA ASP A 583 -19.07 -5.39 -5.95
C ASP A 583 -19.44 -6.56 -6.90
N GLY A 584 -19.22 -7.79 -6.42
CA GLY A 584 -19.77 -9.04 -6.96
C GLY A 584 -19.84 -10.07 -5.83
N ASP A 585 -20.56 -11.18 -6.01
CA ASP A 585 -20.65 -12.23 -4.98
C ASP A 585 -19.24 -12.74 -4.58
N TYR A 586 -19.01 -12.89 -3.28
CA TYR A 586 -17.73 -13.40 -2.75
C TYR A 586 -17.95 -14.51 -1.72
N ASP A 587 -17.80 -15.76 -2.17
CA ASP A 587 -17.71 -16.94 -1.33
C ASP A 587 -16.23 -17.25 -1.05
N LEU A 588 -15.84 -17.16 0.23
CA LEU A 588 -14.45 -17.39 0.66
C LEU A 588 -14.01 -18.86 0.51
N VAL A 589 -14.94 -19.81 0.32
CA VAL A 589 -14.65 -21.24 0.09
C VAL A 589 -14.43 -21.55 -1.38
N THR A 590 -15.22 -20.94 -2.27
CA THR A 590 -15.20 -21.25 -3.73
C THR A 590 -14.55 -20.19 -4.61
N SER A 591 -13.96 -19.15 -4.00
CA SER A 591 -13.16 -18.10 -4.64
C SER A 591 -12.32 -18.60 -5.84
N PRO A 592 -12.52 -18.06 -7.06
CA PRO A 592 -11.89 -18.55 -8.30
C PRO A 592 -10.37 -18.68 -8.27
N ASN A 593 -9.69 -17.84 -7.48
CA ASN A 593 -8.23 -17.78 -7.38
C ASN A 593 -7.68 -18.43 -6.09
N GLY A 594 -8.55 -18.96 -5.22
CA GLY A 594 -8.17 -19.41 -3.87
C GLY A 594 -7.87 -18.26 -2.91
N GLU A 595 -8.45 -17.08 -3.15
CA GLU A 595 -8.39 -15.92 -2.23
C GLU A 595 -9.42 -16.16 -1.12
N THR A 596 -8.96 -16.54 0.08
CA THR A 596 -9.80 -16.90 1.23
C THR A 596 -9.87 -15.75 2.26
N SER A 597 -9.89 -16.05 3.57
CA SER A 597 -9.94 -15.08 4.68
C SER A 597 -9.14 -13.79 4.46
N PHE A 598 -9.74 -12.65 4.81
CA PHE A 598 -9.11 -11.34 4.65
C PHE A 598 -9.38 -10.37 5.81
N SER A 599 -8.58 -9.30 5.85
CA SER A 599 -8.76 -8.17 6.76
C SER A 599 -9.01 -6.87 5.98
N ALA A 600 -9.80 -5.96 6.53
CA ALA A 600 -10.10 -4.66 5.93
C ALA A 600 -10.15 -3.55 6.99
N CYS A 601 -9.86 -2.30 6.62
CA CYS A 601 -10.03 -1.16 7.52
C CYS A 601 -11.51 -0.76 7.68
N ASN A 602 -12.26 -0.78 6.57
CA ASN A 602 -13.73 -0.80 6.56
C ASN A 602 -14.17 -1.78 5.47
N LEU A 603 -15.38 -2.31 5.61
CA LEU A 603 -15.98 -3.25 4.66
C LEU A 603 -17.31 -2.69 4.14
N LEU A 604 -17.47 -2.63 2.82
CA LEU A 604 -18.71 -2.28 2.14
C LEU A 604 -19.18 -3.46 1.30
N ILE A 605 -20.45 -3.84 1.41
CA ILE A 605 -21.08 -4.83 0.53
C ILE A 605 -22.18 -4.15 -0.28
N ASN A 606 -21.97 -4.02 -1.59
CA ASN A 606 -22.88 -3.30 -2.49
C ASN A 606 -24.19 -4.07 -2.71
N ASN A 607 -25.28 -3.33 -2.97
CA ASN A 607 -26.61 -3.90 -3.16
C ASN A 607 -26.67 -4.92 -4.31
N GLY A 608 -27.12 -6.14 -3.99
CA GLY A 608 -27.29 -7.23 -4.94
C GLY A 608 -26.17 -8.27 -4.93
N ASN A 609 -25.14 -8.09 -4.10
CA ASN A 609 -24.03 -9.03 -3.91
C ASN A 609 -24.06 -9.65 -2.51
N GLU A 610 -23.63 -10.90 -2.39
CA GLU A 610 -23.47 -11.61 -1.10
C GLU A 610 -21.98 -11.77 -0.72
N LEU A 611 -21.66 -11.56 0.57
CA LEU A 611 -20.40 -11.99 1.18
C LEU A 611 -20.65 -13.27 2.00
N SER A 612 -20.06 -14.38 1.58
CA SER A 612 -20.26 -15.72 2.15
C SER A 612 -19.00 -16.22 2.89
N ILE A 613 -19.04 -16.17 4.23
CA ILE A 613 -17.93 -16.57 5.11
C ILE A 613 -18.08 -18.05 5.52
N GLY A 614 -17.30 -18.91 4.86
CA GLY A 614 -17.31 -20.36 5.07
C GLY A 614 -16.76 -20.85 6.41
N ASN A 615 -17.00 -22.12 6.70
CA ASN A 615 -16.47 -22.80 7.90
C ASN A 615 -14.93 -22.72 7.97
N GLY A 616 -14.39 -22.09 9.01
CA GLY A 616 -12.95 -21.92 9.23
C GLY A 616 -12.35 -20.68 8.56
N GLU A 617 -13.13 -19.96 7.75
CA GLU A 617 -12.73 -18.68 7.16
C GLU A 617 -13.18 -17.49 8.04
N TYR A 618 -12.54 -16.35 7.87
CA TYR A 618 -12.84 -15.12 8.60
C TYR A 618 -12.81 -13.88 7.72
N VAL A 619 -13.56 -12.86 8.16
CA VAL A 619 -13.42 -11.48 7.69
C VAL A 619 -13.22 -10.61 8.93
N SER A 620 -12.08 -9.91 8.99
CA SER A 620 -11.73 -9.04 10.13
C SER A 620 -11.74 -7.58 9.70
N VAL A 621 -12.55 -6.76 10.36
CA VAL A 621 -12.75 -5.36 9.99
C VAL A 621 -12.37 -4.44 11.15
N GLU A 622 -11.44 -3.51 10.92
CA GLU A 622 -11.00 -2.59 11.98
C GLU A 622 -12.15 -1.69 12.44
N ASN A 623 -12.70 -0.91 11.52
CA ASN A 623 -13.69 0.13 11.79
C ASN A 623 -15.09 -0.32 11.36
N ASN A 624 -15.69 0.26 10.30
CA ASN A 624 -17.11 0.06 10.00
C ASN A 624 -17.37 -1.05 8.99
N ILE A 625 -18.51 -1.72 9.16
CA ILE A 625 -19.11 -2.63 8.18
C ILE A 625 -20.41 -1.96 7.70
N ILE A 626 -20.55 -1.76 6.39
CA ILE A 626 -21.70 -1.12 5.76
C ILE A 626 -22.28 -2.08 4.74
N VAL A 627 -23.56 -2.41 4.88
CA VAL A 627 -24.22 -3.46 4.12
C VAL A 627 -25.43 -2.90 3.36
N ASP A 628 -25.30 -2.90 2.04
CA ASP A 628 -26.35 -2.68 1.06
C ASP A 628 -26.78 -4.01 0.39
N GLY A 629 -25.85 -4.98 0.29
CA GLY A 629 -26.06 -6.37 -0.17
C GLY A 629 -26.41 -7.35 0.96
N GLU A 630 -25.86 -8.57 0.96
CA GLU A 630 -26.13 -9.60 1.98
C GLU A 630 -24.83 -10.16 2.59
N VAL A 631 -24.90 -10.67 3.83
CA VAL A 631 -23.76 -11.33 4.52
C VAL A 631 -24.21 -12.65 5.11
N TYR A 632 -23.59 -13.74 4.69
CA TYR A 632 -23.81 -15.09 5.20
C TYR A 632 -22.59 -15.58 5.98
N VAL A 633 -22.82 -16.13 7.17
CA VAL A 633 -21.77 -16.71 8.03
C VAL A 633 -22.11 -18.17 8.32
N GLU A 634 -21.22 -19.09 7.94
CA GLU A 634 -21.37 -20.51 8.25
C GLU A 634 -21.12 -20.83 9.74
N THR A 635 -21.46 -22.06 10.15
CA THR A 635 -21.35 -22.55 11.53
C THR A 635 -20.01 -22.31 12.20
N GLN A 636 -18.91 -22.29 11.44
CA GLN A 636 -17.55 -22.07 11.93
C GLN A 636 -16.85 -20.87 11.26
N GLY A 637 -17.58 -20.06 10.49
CA GLY A 637 -17.06 -18.82 9.91
C GLY A 637 -17.03 -17.70 10.94
N SER A 638 -16.14 -16.72 10.79
CA SER A 638 -15.98 -15.63 11.78
C SER A 638 -16.04 -14.25 11.13
N LEU A 639 -17.11 -13.50 11.40
CA LEU A 639 -17.12 -12.05 11.17
C LEU A 639 -16.61 -11.33 12.43
N VAL A 640 -15.44 -10.70 12.34
CA VAL A 640 -14.78 -10.01 13.45
C VAL A 640 -14.75 -8.52 13.17
N GLN A 641 -15.10 -7.72 14.17
CA GLN A 641 -14.91 -6.27 14.16
C GLN A 641 -13.98 -5.94 15.33
N VAL A 642 -12.97 -5.10 15.11
CA VAL A 642 -11.84 -4.95 16.06
C VAL A 642 -12.03 -3.77 16.99
N GLN A 643 -12.38 -2.59 16.47
CA GLN A 643 -12.57 -1.39 17.31
C GLN A 643 -13.98 -1.36 17.91
N ASP A 644 -14.12 -1.07 19.21
CA ASP A 644 -15.42 -0.95 19.89
C ASP A 644 -16.30 0.18 19.32
N SER A 645 -15.68 1.19 18.71
CA SER A 645 -16.36 2.29 18.01
C SER A 645 -16.81 1.94 16.58
N GLY A 646 -16.49 0.75 16.08
CA GLY A 646 -16.90 0.29 14.75
C GLY A 646 -18.41 0.00 14.69
N THR A 647 -19.08 0.47 13.64
CA THR A 647 -20.53 0.24 13.44
C THR A 647 -20.82 -0.88 12.43
N PHE A 648 -21.96 -1.56 12.59
CA PHE A 648 -22.54 -2.41 11.55
C PHE A 648 -23.80 -1.72 11.02
N THR A 649 -23.71 -1.10 9.83
CA THR A 649 -24.77 -0.23 9.28
C THR A 649 -25.51 -0.93 8.15
N LEU A 650 -26.83 -1.08 8.29
CA LEU A 650 -27.71 -1.55 7.23
C LEU A 650 -28.36 -0.38 6.49
N ASN A 651 -27.81 -0.05 5.32
CA ASN A 651 -28.37 0.95 4.42
C ASN A 651 -29.62 0.43 3.68
N ASN A 652 -29.65 -0.88 3.42
CA ASN A 652 -30.78 -1.59 2.82
C ASN A 652 -31.47 -2.47 3.87
N PRO A 653 -32.63 -2.06 4.44
CA PRO A 653 -33.34 -2.86 5.45
C PRO A 653 -33.91 -4.20 4.94
N SER A 654 -33.86 -4.44 3.62
CA SER A 654 -34.26 -5.72 3.01
C SER A 654 -33.10 -6.71 2.84
N ALA A 655 -31.85 -6.28 3.08
CA ALA A 655 -30.67 -7.12 3.12
C ALA A 655 -30.80 -8.24 4.16
N LYS A 656 -30.58 -9.50 3.79
CA LYS A 656 -30.56 -10.59 4.76
C LYS A 656 -29.15 -10.87 5.26
N ASN A 657 -28.88 -10.47 6.50
CA ASN A 657 -27.71 -10.97 7.21
C ASN A 657 -28.11 -12.24 7.94
N THR A 658 -27.31 -13.28 7.76
CA THR A 658 -27.65 -14.64 8.18
C THR A 658 -26.45 -15.32 8.78
N LEU A 659 -26.59 -15.88 9.97
CA LEU A 659 -25.61 -16.77 10.55
C LEU A 659 -26.25 -18.13 10.83
N SER A 660 -25.67 -19.20 10.28
CA SER A 660 -26.12 -20.55 10.56
C SER A 660 -25.29 -21.19 11.66
N LYS A 661 -25.92 -21.92 12.59
CA LYS A 661 -25.24 -22.73 13.61
C LYS A 661 -25.79 -24.14 13.63
N SER A 662 -24.92 -25.11 13.47
CA SER A 662 -25.26 -26.53 13.63
C SER A 662 -25.08 -26.94 15.08
N THR A 663 -26.08 -27.60 15.67
CA THR A 663 -25.90 -28.29 16.96
C THR A 663 -24.81 -29.36 16.82
N ALA A 664 -24.25 -29.81 17.94
CA ALA A 664 -23.59 -31.11 17.97
C ALA A 664 -24.61 -32.26 17.65
N PRO A 665 -24.17 -33.53 17.49
CA PRO A 665 -25.06 -34.67 17.23
C PRO A 665 -26.06 -34.94 18.37
N LEU A 666 -27.36 -34.62 18.21
CA LEU A 666 -28.39 -34.80 19.27
C LEU A 666 -28.75 -36.27 19.40
N GLN A 667 -28.76 -36.83 20.62
CA GLN A 667 -29.16 -38.22 20.85
C GLN A 667 -30.67 -38.32 21.07
N PHE A 668 -31.26 -37.34 21.74
CA PHE A 668 -32.70 -37.25 21.92
C PHE A 668 -33.23 -35.88 21.50
N TRP A 669 -34.47 -35.87 21.00
CA TRP A 669 -35.15 -34.62 20.62
C TRP A 669 -35.34 -33.67 21.81
N TYR A 670 -35.30 -34.21 23.03
CA TYR A 670 -35.46 -33.47 24.28
C TYR A 670 -34.12 -32.99 24.89
N ASP A 671 -32.97 -33.31 24.27
CA ASP A 671 -31.68 -32.71 24.63
C ASP A 671 -31.78 -31.19 24.47
N TYR A 672 -31.35 -30.44 25.49
CA TYR A 672 -31.28 -28.98 25.41
C TYR A 672 -30.00 -28.53 24.69
N THR A 673 -30.11 -27.45 23.92
CA THR A 673 -28.97 -26.64 23.46
C THR A 673 -29.16 -25.22 24.00
N TYR A 674 -28.09 -24.61 24.47
CA TYR A 674 -28.11 -23.23 24.98
C TYR A 674 -27.60 -22.29 23.90
N TRP A 675 -28.41 -21.28 23.59
CA TRP A 675 -28.27 -20.35 22.48
C TRP A 675 -28.15 -18.92 22.98
N SER A 676 -27.49 -18.05 22.22
CA SER A 676 -27.55 -16.59 22.32
C SER A 676 -27.71 -16.01 20.91
N SER A 677 -28.08 -14.74 20.79
CA SER A 677 -28.24 -14.10 19.48
C SER A 677 -26.93 -13.47 18.99
N PRO A 678 -26.43 -13.84 17.78
CA PRO A 678 -25.34 -13.12 17.12
C PRO A 678 -25.81 -11.88 16.33
N LEU A 679 -27.12 -11.65 16.24
CA LEU A 679 -27.75 -10.52 15.55
C LEU A 679 -28.57 -9.67 16.53
N GLU A 680 -28.76 -8.39 16.22
CA GLU A 680 -29.50 -7.47 17.09
C GLU A 680 -30.99 -7.86 17.23
N ASP A 681 -31.63 -8.31 16.14
CA ASP A 681 -33.09 -8.44 16.02
C ASP A 681 -33.58 -9.86 15.66
N ALA A 682 -32.78 -10.89 15.94
CA ALA A 682 -33.20 -12.29 15.72
C ALA A 682 -34.45 -12.63 16.55
N GLN A 683 -35.40 -13.35 15.94
CA GLN A 683 -36.62 -13.79 16.64
C GLN A 683 -36.52 -15.25 17.05
N ILE A 684 -36.96 -15.55 18.27
CA ILE A 684 -36.97 -16.91 18.86
C ILE A 684 -37.69 -17.91 17.95
N GLU A 685 -38.78 -17.51 17.30
CA GLU A 685 -39.55 -18.42 16.46
C GLU A 685 -38.96 -18.72 15.08
N THR A 686 -38.05 -17.89 14.58
CA THR A 686 -37.28 -18.15 13.34
C THR A 686 -35.94 -18.80 13.68
N ALA A 687 -35.17 -18.18 14.58
CA ALA A 687 -33.87 -18.67 15.03
C ALA A 687 -33.97 -20.09 15.61
N LEU A 688 -34.98 -20.35 16.45
CA LEU A 688 -35.23 -21.65 17.10
C LEU A 688 -36.44 -22.37 16.48
N ALA A 689 -36.70 -22.19 15.17
CA ALA A 689 -37.84 -22.74 14.44
C ALA A 689 -37.99 -24.27 14.58
N PHE A 690 -36.88 -25.00 14.64
CA PHE A 690 -36.85 -26.46 14.83
C PHE A 690 -37.17 -26.92 16.26
N SER A 691 -37.28 -25.98 17.22
CA SER A 691 -37.78 -26.24 18.56
C SER A 691 -39.29 -26.02 18.64
N ARG A 692 -39.99 -26.75 19.52
CA ARG A 692 -41.40 -26.47 19.81
C ARG A 692 -41.55 -25.18 20.57
N ALA A 693 -42.60 -24.40 20.27
CA ALA A 693 -42.95 -23.19 20.99
C ALA A 693 -43.05 -23.35 22.52
N SER A 694 -43.41 -24.54 23.02
CA SER A 694 -43.46 -24.88 24.45
C SER A 694 -42.20 -25.55 25.00
N ARG A 695 -41.09 -25.52 24.25
CA ARG A 695 -39.77 -26.11 24.58
C ARG A 695 -38.62 -25.13 24.32
N ARG A 696 -38.93 -23.84 24.33
CA ARG A 696 -38.02 -22.69 24.24
C ARG A 696 -38.16 -21.91 25.54
N TYR A 697 -37.06 -21.67 26.22
CA TYR A 697 -37.03 -21.10 27.57
C TYR A 697 -35.93 -20.04 27.68
N TYR A 698 -36.12 -19.08 28.56
CA TYR A 698 -35.02 -18.35 29.19
C TYR A 698 -34.99 -18.69 30.68
N PHE A 699 -33.92 -18.31 31.36
CA PHE A 699 -33.75 -18.50 32.80
C PHE A 699 -33.98 -17.15 33.50
N ASP A 700 -35.02 -17.06 34.33
CA ASP A 700 -35.26 -15.88 35.17
C ASP A 700 -34.54 -16.05 36.50
N ALA A 701 -33.30 -15.54 36.54
CA ALA A 701 -32.45 -15.55 37.72
C ALA A 701 -33.04 -14.83 38.95
N SER A 702 -34.12 -14.04 38.79
CA SER A 702 -34.81 -13.38 39.91
C SER A 702 -35.85 -14.27 40.62
N LEU A 703 -36.18 -15.43 40.03
CA LEU A 703 -37.04 -16.44 40.63
C LEU A 703 -36.25 -17.53 41.35
N PHE A 704 -35.02 -17.83 40.90
CA PHE A 704 -34.18 -18.92 41.42
C PHE A 704 -33.97 -18.88 42.95
N ASN A 705 -34.39 -19.95 43.62
CA ASN A 705 -34.35 -20.13 45.07
C ASN A 705 -33.87 -21.54 45.45
N ASP A 706 -32.72 -21.62 46.14
CA ASP A 706 -32.04 -22.88 46.51
C ASP A 706 -31.74 -22.90 48.02
N THR A 707 -32.76 -23.27 48.80
CA THR A 707 -32.75 -23.29 50.28
C THR A 707 -33.04 -24.66 50.89
N LEU A 708 -33.46 -25.61 50.05
CA LEU A 708 -33.65 -27.01 50.42
C LEU A 708 -32.74 -27.91 49.55
N VAL A 709 -32.75 -29.19 49.86
CA VAL A 709 -32.14 -30.26 49.06
C VAL A 709 -33.14 -31.39 48.95
N GLU A 710 -33.33 -31.91 47.75
CA GLU A 710 -34.27 -32.99 47.53
C GLU A 710 -33.64 -34.37 47.82
N ILE A 711 -34.36 -35.21 48.56
CA ILE A 711 -33.94 -36.57 48.88
C ILE A 711 -34.35 -37.52 47.74
N GLY A 712 -33.49 -37.65 46.73
CA GLY A 712 -33.56 -38.71 45.71
C GLY A 712 -34.79 -38.64 44.81
N ASN A 713 -35.20 -37.44 44.40
CA ASN A 713 -36.34 -37.18 43.51
C ASN A 713 -37.65 -37.83 44.00
N THR A 714 -38.01 -37.59 45.27
CA THR A 714 -39.19 -38.19 45.94
C THR A 714 -40.27 -37.18 46.35
N GLY A 715 -40.10 -35.90 46.01
CA GLY A 715 -40.89 -34.77 46.53
C GLY A 715 -40.69 -34.54 48.03
N THR A 716 -39.54 -34.94 48.58
CA THR A 716 -39.22 -34.83 50.01
C THR A 716 -37.93 -34.03 50.20
N PHE A 717 -38.01 -32.96 50.99
CA PHE A 717 -36.97 -31.95 51.11
C PHE A 717 -36.39 -31.85 52.52
N ASN A 718 -35.09 -31.59 52.62
CA ASN A 718 -34.40 -31.16 53.85
C ASN A 718 -33.85 -29.73 53.67
N PRO A 719 -33.56 -28.98 54.75
CA PRO A 719 -32.72 -27.80 54.65
C PRO A 719 -31.34 -28.16 54.09
N GLY A 720 -30.91 -27.45 53.06
CA GLY A 720 -29.68 -27.74 52.31
C GLY A 720 -29.60 -26.85 51.08
N GLN A 721 -28.73 -27.19 50.14
CA GLN A 721 -28.63 -26.55 48.83
C GLN A 721 -28.20 -27.64 47.84
N ASP A 722 -28.78 -27.67 46.65
CA ASP A 722 -28.39 -28.61 45.59
C ASP A 722 -28.30 -28.00 44.19
N ASP A 723 -28.22 -26.66 44.06
CA ASP A 723 -28.18 -25.93 42.78
C ASP A 723 -29.43 -26.18 41.89
N ILE A 724 -30.58 -26.48 42.51
CA ILE A 724 -31.89 -26.62 41.86
C ILE A 724 -32.88 -25.65 42.49
N ASP A 725 -33.74 -25.09 41.65
CA ASP A 725 -34.84 -24.22 42.09
C ASP A 725 -35.91 -25.01 42.88
N ASP A 726 -36.13 -24.63 44.14
CA ASP A 726 -37.06 -25.22 45.11
C ASP A 726 -38.52 -25.17 44.61
N GLU A 727 -38.89 -24.09 43.91
CA GLU A 727 -40.23 -23.83 43.38
C GLU A 727 -40.44 -24.35 41.94
N GLY A 728 -39.37 -24.41 41.14
CA GLY A 728 -39.37 -24.85 39.75
C GLY A 728 -40.00 -23.85 38.77
N ASP A 729 -39.87 -22.54 39.03
CA ASP A 729 -40.35 -21.46 38.17
C ASP A 729 -39.26 -20.57 37.53
N ASP A 730 -37.98 -20.85 37.84
CA ASP A 730 -36.78 -20.32 37.18
C ASP A 730 -36.77 -20.43 35.63
N TRP A 731 -37.21 -21.55 35.07
CA TRP A 731 -37.23 -21.80 33.62
C TRP A 731 -38.54 -21.33 32.95
N VAL A 732 -38.55 -20.08 32.50
CA VAL A 732 -39.74 -19.45 31.92
C VAL A 732 -39.85 -19.73 30.40
N VAL A 733 -41.00 -20.26 29.96
CA VAL A 733 -41.29 -20.51 28.54
C VAL A 733 -41.40 -19.19 27.77
N GLN A 734 -40.54 -19.02 26.75
CA GLN A 734 -40.63 -17.90 25.81
C GLN A 734 -40.74 -18.46 24.39
N SER A 735 -41.97 -18.48 23.87
CA SER A 735 -42.29 -19.11 22.60
C SER A 735 -41.91 -18.29 21.36
N THR A 736 -41.87 -16.97 21.50
CA THR A 736 -41.79 -15.99 20.40
C THR A 736 -41.15 -14.68 20.88
N GLY A 737 -40.68 -13.86 19.93
CA GLY A 737 -40.17 -12.51 20.16
C GLY A 737 -38.64 -12.42 20.04
N LYS A 738 -38.10 -11.23 20.29
CA LYS A 738 -36.67 -10.94 20.17
C LYS A 738 -35.83 -11.82 21.10
N MET A 739 -34.72 -12.34 20.58
CA MET A 739 -33.60 -12.84 21.37
C MET A 739 -32.71 -11.65 21.70
N ASP A 740 -32.68 -11.24 22.97
CA ASP A 740 -31.89 -10.07 23.38
C ASP A 740 -30.39 -10.42 23.32
N PRO A 741 -29.55 -9.57 22.68
CA PRO A 741 -28.11 -9.80 22.58
C PRO A 741 -27.48 -10.09 23.95
N GLY A 742 -26.73 -11.18 24.02
CA GLY A 742 -26.00 -11.58 25.23
C GLY A 742 -26.82 -12.39 26.24
N THR A 743 -28.15 -12.45 26.10
CA THR A 743 -29.03 -13.31 26.90
C THR A 743 -28.98 -14.75 26.40
N GLY A 744 -28.94 -15.72 27.31
CA GLY A 744 -28.94 -17.13 26.96
C GLY A 744 -30.35 -17.76 26.99
N TYR A 745 -30.62 -18.65 26.04
CA TYR A 745 -31.90 -19.31 25.83
C TYR A 745 -31.71 -20.82 25.70
N ALA A 746 -32.53 -21.62 26.39
CA ALA A 746 -32.53 -23.07 26.26
C ALA A 746 -33.62 -23.55 25.31
N ALA A 747 -33.26 -24.40 24.34
CA ALA A 747 -34.23 -25.01 23.45
C ALA A 747 -33.90 -26.47 23.11
N THR A 748 -34.93 -27.31 23.01
CA THR A 748 -34.81 -28.68 22.49
C THR A 748 -35.23 -28.77 21.03
N HIS A 749 -35.01 -29.88 20.35
CA HIS A 749 -35.59 -30.10 19.03
C HIS A 749 -37.09 -30.53 19.14
N ASP A 750 -37.81 -30.61 18.01
CA ASP A 750 -39.13 -31.24 17.90
C ASP A 750 -38.93 -32.75 17.70
N ASN A 751 -39.85 -33.58 18.21
CA ASN A 751 -39.80 -35.03 17.98
C ASN A 751 -40.25 -35.43 16.56
N ILE A 752 -40.89 -34.53 15.81
CA ILE A 752 -41.27 -34.72 14.41
C ILE A 752 -40.07 -34.41 13.52
N GLY A 753 -39.55 -35.43 12.84
CA GLY A 753 -38.36 -35.32 11.98
C GLY A 753 -37.02 -35.56 12.69
N PHE A 754 -37.04 -35.78 14.00
CA PHE A 754 -35.85 -36.12 14.77
C PHE A 754 -35.25 -37.48 14.39
N VAL A 755 -33.91 -37.53 14.35
CA VAL A 755 -33.07 -38.69 14.11
C VAL A 755 -31.89 -38.62 15.10
N SER A 756 -31.75 -39.67 15.93
CA SER A 756 -30.65 -39.80 16.90
C SER A 756 -29.29 -39.77 16.19
N GLY A 757 -28.34 -39.01 16.73
CA GLY A 757 -26.98 -38.86 16.21
C GLY A 757 -26.83 -37.84 15.07
N ASN A 758 -27.87 -37.09 14.69
CA ASN A 758 -27.76 -36.04 13.68
C ASN A 758 -27.43 -34.68 14.28
N GLN A 759 -26.70 -33.86 13.52
CA GLN A 759 -26.59 -32.41 13.74
C GLN A 759 -27.76 -31.70 13.05
N TYR A 760 -28.17 -30.56 13.61
CA TYR A 760 -29.28 -29.76 13.10
C TYR A 760 -28.86 -28.31 12.96
N GLN A 761 -29.06 -27.75 11.76
CA GLN A 761 -28.73 -26.36 11.46
C GLN A 761 -29.88 -25.45 11.90
N TYR A 762 -29.56 -24.47 12.73
CA TYR A 762 -30.41 -23.36 13.15
C TYR A 762 -29.92 -22.11 12.42
N ILE A 763 -30.84 -21.22 12.04
CA ILE A 763 -30.54 -20.06 11.17
C ILE A 763 -30.95 -18.79 11.92
N PHE A 764 -29.97 -18.00 12.33
CA PHE A 764 -30.17 -16.68 12.91
C PHE A 764 -30.24 -15.66 11.77
N GLU A 765 -31.45 -15.17 11.51
CA GLU A 765 -31.76 -14.11 10.55
C GLU A 765 -32.58 -13.00 11.23
N GLY A 766 -32.45 -11.77 10.74
CA GLY A 766 -33.35 -10.67 11.11
C GLY A 766 -34.75 -10.83 10.52
N THR A 767 -35.72 -10.06 11.03
CA THR A 767 -37.05 -10.01 10.41
C THR A 767 -37.02 -9.31 9.05
N GLN A 768 -37.93 -9.69 8.14
CA GLN A 768 -38.03 -9.19 6.75
C GLN A 768 -38.33 -7.67 6.59
N ALA A 769 -38.21 -6.87 7.65
CA ALA A 769 -38.34 -5.42 7.62
C ALA A 769 -37.04 -4.68 7.98
N ASN A 770 -36.10 -5.31 8.71
CA ASN A 770 -34.93 -4.67 9.31
C ASN A 770 -33.59 -5.37 9.02
N GLY A 771 -33.58 -6.52 8.31
CA GLY A 771 -32.35 -7.19 7.86
C GLY A 771 -31.41 -7.80 8.91
N GLY A 772 -31.61 -7.48 10.19
CA GLY A 772 -30.90 -8.02 11.34
C GLY A 772 -29.41 -7.68 11.33
N ALA A 773 -29.06 -6.51 11.86
CA ALA A 773 -27.65 -6.13 12.02
C ALA A 773 -26.89 -7.20 12.82
N PHE A 774 -25.66 -7.53 12.41
CA PHE A 774 -24.78 -8.32 13.26
C PHE A 774 -24.38 -7.48 14.47
N ASN A 775 -24.43 -8.12 15.64
CA ASN A 775 -24.04 -7.50 16.90
C ASN A 775 -22.56 -7.07 16.88
N THR A 776 -22.28 -5.89 17.43
CA THR A 776 -20.93 -5.31 17.49
C THR A 776 -20.82 -4.20 18.54
N GLY A 777 -19.59 -3.84 18.91
CA GLY A 777 -19.31 -2.88 19.97
C GLY A 777 -19.73 -3.42 21.34
N ASP A 778 -19.75 -2.56 22.37
CA ASP A 778 -20.13 -2.98 23.72
C ASP A 778 -21.58 -3.50 23.80
N ILE A 779 -21.74 -4.72 24.33
CA ILE A 779 -23.05 -5.33 24.63
C ILE A 779 -23.12 -5.62 26.12
N TYR A 780 -24.05 -4.96 26.80
CA TYR A 780 -24.28 -5.05 28.24
C TYR A 780 -25.44 -5.99 28.55
N THR A 781 -25.15 -7.19 29.07
CA THR A 781 -26.16 -8.21 29.39
C THR A 781 -26.60 -8.09 30.84
N ASN A 782 -27.91 -8.00 31.10
CA ASN A 782 -28.40 -7.95 32.49
C ASN A 782 -28.27 -9.31 33.20
N ILE A 783 -27.68 -9.29 34.40
CA ILE A 783 -27.68 -10.41 35.37
C ILE A 783 -28.32 -9.96 36.69
N PHE A 784 -28.95 -10.89 37.40
CA PHE A 784 -29.53 -10.68 38.73
C PHE A 784 -28.57 -11.18 39.83
N ILE A 785 -28.46 -10.41 40.91
CA ILE A 785 -27.66 -10.75 42.08
C ILE A 785 -28.48 -10.46 43.34
N ASP A 786 -28.70 -11.48 44.17
CA ASP A 786 -29.14 -11.30 45.55
C ASP A 786 -27.96 -11.55 46.51
N PRO A 787 -27.39 -10.49 47.15
CA PRO A 787 -26.29 -10.63 48.09
C PRO A 787 -26.72 -11.12 49.48
N SER A 788 -28.03 -11.28 49.73
CA SER A 788 -28.60 -11.68 51.02
C SER A 788 -28.76 -13.20 51.20
N VAL A 789 -28.69 -13.95 50.10
CA VAL A 789 -28.86 -15.42 50.08
C VAL A 789 -27.53 -16.17 50.16
N SER A 790 -27.55 -17.41 50.66
CA SER A 790 -26.37 -18.28 50.73
C SER A 790 -26.04 -18.98 49.40
N TYR A 791 -27.06 -19.35 48.60
CA TYR A 791 -26.90 -20.10 47.34
C TYR A 791 -26.29 -19.29 46.20
N ASN A 792 -25.91 -19.95 45.10
CA ASN A 792 -25.29 -19.34 43.93
C ASN A 792 -26.27 -18.44 43.16
N ASN A 793 -25.86 -17.24 42.77
CA ASN A 793 -26.66 -16.36 41.90
C ASN A 793 -26.45 -16.73 40.43
N TRP A 794 -27.03 -17.86 40.02
CA TRP A 794 -26.99 -18.37 38.65
C TRP A 794 -27.62 -17.39 37.65
N ASN A 795 -27.01 -17.25 36.47
CA ASN A 795 -27.51 -16.44 35.37
C ASN A 795 -27.14 -17.09 34.02
N LEU A 796 -28.10 -17.20 33.09
CA LEU A 796 -27.89 -17.76 31.77
C LEU A 796 -27.64 -16.64 30.73
N ILE A 797 -26.40 -16.52 30.27
CA ILE A 797 -25.97 -15.55 29.27
C ILE A 797 -25.37 -16.26 28.06
N GLY A 798 -24.82 -15.56 27.07
CA GLY A 798 -24.13 -16.22 25.96
C GLY A 798 -23.48 -15.28 24.96
N ASN A 799 -22.53 -15.79 24.18
CA ASN A 799 -21.75 -14.98 23.23
C ASN A 799 -22.66 -14.25 22.21
N PRO A 800 -22.69 -12.91 22.22
CA PRO A 800 -23.58 -12.12 21.37
C PRO A 800 -23.04 -11.84 19.96
N TYR A 801 -21.82 -12.24 19.61
CA TYR A 801 -21.18 -11.86 18.34
C TYR A 801 -21.25 -12.94 17.27
N PRO A 802 -21.09 -12.61 15.98
CA PRO A 802 -20.99 -13.57 14.87
C PRO A 802 -19.63 -14.28 14.74
N CYS A 803 -18.75 -14.20 15.74
CA CYS A 803 -17.49 -14.94 15.84
C CYS A 803 -17.33 -15.53 17.25
N ALA A 804 -16.28 -16.32 17.50
CA ALA A 804 -15.95 -16.72 18.86
C ALA A 804 -15.44 -15.54 19.71
N ILE A 805 -15.60 -15.66 21.02
CA ILE A 805 -14.96 -14.78 22.02
C ILE A 805 -13.95 -15.54 22.87
N ASN A 806 -12.92 -14.84 23.34
CA ASN A 806 -11.97 -15.31 24.35
C ASN A 806 -12.61 -15.17 25.75
N ALA A 807 -12.74 -16.29 26.46
CA ALA A 807 -13.34 -16.31 27.79
C ALA A 807 -12.48 -15.61 28.85
N ILE A 808 -11.15 -15.57 28.67
CA ILE A 808 -10.24 -14.91 29.62
C ILE A 808 -10.43 -13.38 29.58
N GLU A 809 -10.52 -12.79 28.39
CA GLU A 809 -10.79 -11.34 28.26
C GLU A 809 -12.18 -10.99 28.78
N PHE A 810 -13.18 -11.84 28.49
CA PHE A 810 -14.51 -11.70 29.10
C PHE A 810 -14.46 -11.70 30.64
N PHE A 811 -13.65 -12.55 31.26
CA PHE A 811 -13.48 -12.53 32.72
C PHE A 811 -12.68 -11.34 33.23
N ASN A 812 -11.65 -10.87 32.50
CA ASN A 812 -10.84 -9.72 32.89
C ASN A 812 -11.73 -8.48 33.08
N ASP A 813 -12.52 -8.15 32.06
CA ASP A 813 -13.42 -6.99 32.05
C ASP A 813 -14.58 -7.13 33.05
N ASN A 814 -15.01 -8.35 33.37
CA ASN A 814 -16.15 -8.63 34.24
C ASN A 814 -15.79 -9.17 35.64
N SER A 815 -14.50 -9.15 36.00
CA SER A 815 -13.93 -9.70 37.26
C SER A 815 -14.50 -9.11 38.55
N THR A 816 -15.16 -7.95 38.47
CA THR A 816 -15.87 -7.29 39.57
C THR A 816 -17.33 -7.72 39.71
N LEU A 817 -17.93 -8.29 38.65
CA LEU A 817 -19.35 -8.65 38.55
C LEU A 817 -19.62 -10.16 38.55
N LEU A 818 -18.62 -10.97 38.17
CA LEU A 818 -18.73 -12.43 38.06
C LEU A 818 -17.71 -13.16 38.96
N GLU A 819 -18.03 -14.38 39.38
CA GLU A 819 -17.13 -15.20 40.21
C GLU A 819 -15.98 -15.86 39.42
N GLY A 820 -16.11 -16.04 38.10
CA GLY A 820 -14.99 -16.40 37.20
C GLY A 820 -15.02 -17.79 36.53
N THR A 821 -16.17 -18.48 36.52
CA THR A 821 -16.35 -19.77 35.82
C THR A 821 -17.55 -19.72 34.87
N LEU A 822 -17.38 -20.25 33.65
CA LEU A 822 -18.46 -20.52 32.69
C LEU A 822 -18.87 -21.99 32.80
N TYR A 823 -20.18 -22.23 32.80
CA TYR A 823 -20.76 -23.56 32.82
C TYR A 823 -21.45 -23.82 31.47
N LEU A 824 -20.77 -24.63 30.65
CA LEU A 824 -21.10 -24.93 29.27
C LEU A 824 -21.88 -26.25 29.20
N TRP A 825 -23.15 -26.17 28.81
CA TRP A 825 -24.06 -27.30 28.78
C TRP A 825 -23.65 -28.33 27.73
N SER A 826 -23.46 -29.59 28.16
CA SER A 826 -23.02 -30.67 27.27
C SER A 826 -23.99 -31.84 27.13
N SER A 827 -24.88 -32.10 28.08
CA SER A 827 -25.96 -33.10 27.98
C SER A 827 -25.49 -34.52 27.58
N ASP A 828 -24.34 -34.97 28.08
CA ASP A 828 -23.74 -36.24 27.64
C ASP A 828 -24.28 -37.48 28.37
N THR A 829 -25.01 -37.30 29.47
CA THR A 829 -25.73 -38.40 30.15
C THR A 829 -27.20 -38.44 29.76
N ASN A 830 -27.80 -39.63 29.86
CA ASN A 830 -29.24 -39.78 29.69
C ASN A 830 -29.97 -39.22 30.92
N VAL A 831 -31.18 -38.69 30.73
CA VAL A 831 -32.07 -38.35 31.85
C VAL A 831 -32.38 -39.58 32.72
N ASP A 832 -32.29 -39.43 34.03
CA ASP A 832 -32.49 -40.50 35.02
C ASP A 832 -33.51 -40.03 36.08
N PRO A 833 -34.45 -40.87 36.54
CA PRO A 833 -35.38 -40.50 37.60
C PRO A 833 -34.71 -40.31 38.97
N ASN A 834 -33.49 -40.80 39.18
CA ASN A 834 -32.75 -40.63 40.44
C ASN A 834 -31.86 -39.37 40.46
N ASN A 835 -31.71 -38.68 39.33
CA ASN A 835 -31.11 -37.34 39.31
C ASN A 835 -32.08 -36.36 39.99
N SER A 836 -31.56 -35.49 40.85
CA SER A 836 -32.34 -34.41 41.48
C SER A 836 -32.85 -33.41 40.44
N GLY A 837 -34.02 -32.82 40.68
CA GLY A 837 -34.62 -31.82 39.78
C GLY A 837 -36.14 -31.85 39.76
N ASN A 838 -36.73 -30.74 39.35
CA ASN A 838 -38.17 -30.50 39.39
C ASN A 838 -39.03 -31.35 38.41
N GLN A 839 -38.44 -32.35 37.71
CA GLN A 839 -39.14 -33.27 36.80
C GLN A 839 -39.01 -34.74 37.24
N GLY A 840 -39.92 -35.60 36.76
CA GLY A 840 -39.84 -37.05 37.00
C GLY A 840 -38.72 -37.78 36.23
N LEU A 841 -37.96 -37.06 35.40
CA LEU A 841 -36.74 -37.50 34.71
C LEU A 841 -35.86 -36.25 34.56
N ASN A 842 -34.71 -36.22 35.23
CA ASN A 842 -33.82 -35.05 35.24
C ASN A 842 -32.49 -35.36 34.55
N PHE A 843 -31.88 -34.35 33.95
CA PHE A 843 -30.50 -34.43 33.48
C PHE A 843 -29.52 -34.44 34.66
N SER A 844 -28.27 -34.84 34.43
CA SER A 844 -27.24 -34.76 35.46
C SER A 844 -26.71 -33.34 35.55
N GLN A 845 -26.57 -32.77 36.76
CA GLN A 845 -25.83 -31.51 36.91
C GLN A 845 -24.33 -31.65 36.57
N ASN A 846 -23.83 -32.88 36.48
CA ASN A 846 -22.48 -33.15 35.99
C ASN A 846 -22.41 -33.20 34.44
N ASP A 847 -23.48 -32.80 33.73
CA ASP A 847 -23.52 -32.55 32.28
C ASP A 847 -23.08 -31.11 31.91
N TYR A 848 -22.45 -30.38 32.83
CA TYR A 848 -21.75 -29.13 32.53
C TYR A 848 -20.25 -29.37 32.36
N ALA A 849 -19.73 -29.05 31.18
CA ALA A 849 -18.31 -28.72 31.05
C ALA A 849 -18.05 -27.36 31.71
N GLN A 850 -16.90 -27.17 32.35
CA GLN A 850 -16.57 -25.92 33.04
C GLN A 850 -15.34 -25.28 32.42
N LEU A 851 -15.31 -23.95 32.37
CA LEU A 851 -14.17 -23.15 31.90
C LEU A 851 -13.94 -21.96 32.83
N ASN A 852 -12.75 -21.86 33.43
CA ASN A 852 -12.30 -20.69 34.17
C ASN A 852 -10.96 -20.16 33.61
N GLY A 853 -10.37 -19.16 34.25
CA GLY A 853 -9.06 -18.61 33.88
C GLY A 853 -7.93 -19.65 33.94
N GLY A 854 -8.04 -20.65 34.82
CA GLY A 854 -7.14 -21.79 34.86
C GLY A 854 -7.28 -22.73 33.65
N GLY A 855 -8.50 -23.11 33.29
CA GLY A 855 -8.75 -23.92 32.09
C GLY A 855 -10.10 -24.61 32.05
N GLY A 856 -10.23 -25.56 31.14
CA GLY A 856 -11.45 -26.34 30.94
C GLY A 856 -11.42 -27.73 31.60
N ILE A 857 -12.59 -28.27 31.97
CA ILE A 857 -12.80 -29.70 32.27
C ILE A 857 -14.00 -30.28 31.52
N ALA A 858 -13.93 -31.60 31.29
CA ALA A 858 -15.00 -32.40 30.71
C ALA A 858 -16.17 -32.68 31.68
N SER A 859 -17.33 -32.97 31.10
CA SER A 859 -18.52 -33.52 31.79
C SER A 859 -18.37 -35.01 32.14
N THR A 860 -19.42 -35.58 32.77
CA THR A 860 -19.54 -36.99 33.19
C THR A 860 -19.25 -38.05 32.11
N ASN A 861 -19.30 -37.76 30.82
CA ASN A 861 -19.06 -38.78 29.78
C ASN A 861 -17.87 -38.46 28.86
N GLY A 862 -16.94 -37.63 29.34
CA GLY A 862 -15.77 -37.23 28.58
C GLY A 862 -16.12 -36.26 27.45
N SER A 863 -17.00 -35.28 27.73
CA SER A 863 -17.21 -34.17 26.82
C SER A 863 -15.87 -33.52 26.46
N PRO A 864 -15.72 -32.95 25.26
CA PRO A 864 -14.51 -32.23 24.93
C PRO A 864 -14.27 -31.06 25.88
N ILE A 865 -13.03 -30.93 26.33
CA ILE A 865 -12.59 -29.88 27.24
C ILE A 865 -12.73 -28.50 26.57
N PRO A 866 -13.32 -27.49 27.24
CA PRO A 866 -13.39 -26.12 26.71
C PRO A 866 -12.01 -25.54 26.39
N ASN A 867 -11.87 -24.96 25.20
CA ASN A 867 -10.58 -24.55 24.61
C ASN A 867 -10.16 -23.10 24.94
N GLY A 868 -10.84 -22.44 25.88
CA GLY A 868 -10.65 -21.02 26.21
C GLY A 868 -11.55 -20.06 25.43
N TYR A 869 -12.32 -20.55 24.46
CA TYR A 869 -13.20 -19.73 23.62
C TYR A 869 -14.66 -20.17 23.70
N VAL A 870 -15.57 -19.24 23.43
CA VAL A 870 -17.01 -19.50 23.32
C VAL A 870 -17.46 -19.16 21.90
N ALA A 871 -17.93 -20.15 21.14
CA ALA A 871 -18.39 -19.96 19.76
C ALA A 871 -19.60 -19.01 19.64
N SER A 872 -19.80 -18.40 18.47
CA SER A 872 -20.90 -17.47 18.22
C SER A 872 -22.27 -18.10 18.49
N GLY A 873 -23.13 -17.37 19.20
CA GLY A 873 -24.48 -17.82 19.58
C GLY A 873 -24.53 -18.96 20.60
N GLN A 874 -23.43 -19.28 21.29
CA GLN A 874 -23.43 -20.27 22.40
C GLN A 874 -23.89 -19.63 23.71
N GLY A 875 -24.86 -20.25 24.37
CA GLY A 875 -25.26 -19.90 25.75
C GLY A 875 -24.47 -20.68 26.81
N PHE A 876 -24.26 -20.07 27.98
CA PHE A 876 -23.55 -20.63 29.13
C PHE A 876 -24.03 -19.98 30.45
N PHE A 877 -23.97 -20.75 31.55
CA PHE A 877 -24.27 -20.21 32.88
C PHE A 877 -23.04 -19.51 33.49
N VAL A 878 -23.29 -18.46 34.26
CA VAL A 878 -22.32 -17.77 35.13
C VAL A 878 -22.92 -17.56 36.52
N ILE A 879 -22.07 -17.29 37.50
CA ILE A 879 -22.48 -16.91 38.85
C ILE A 879 -22.14 -15.43 39.09
N GLY A 880 -23.14 -14.64 39.48
CA GLY A 880 -23.01 -13.23 39.82
C GLY A 880 -22.32 -13.01 41.17
N LYS A 881 -21.38 -12.07 41.21
CA LYS A 881 -20.49 -11.84 42.36
C LYS A 881 -21.14 -11.01 43.46
N LYS A 882 -21.30 -11.60 44.64
CA LYS A 882 -22.02 -10.97 45.78
C LYS A 882 -21.31 -9.76 46.39
N SER A 883 -20.00 -9.62 46.19
CA SER A 883 -19.17 -8.62 46.88
C SER A 883 -19.28 -7.18 46.36
N GLY A 884 -20.09 -6.90 45.33
CA GLY A 884 -20.31 -5.56 44.79
C GLY A 884 -21.37 -4.70 45.51
N ALA A 885 -22.20 -5.30 46.38
CA ALA A 885 -23.42 -4.69 46.87
C ALA A 885 -23.22 -3.79 48.11
N SER A 886 -23.46 -2.49 47.98
CA SER A 886 -23.44 -1.55 49.13
C SER A 886 -24.70 -1.60 50.02
N SER A 887 -25.76 -2.31 49.60
CA SER A 887 -27.13 -2.19 50.14
C SER A 887 -27.72 -3.45 50.77
N GLY A 888 -27.14 -4.64 50.54
CA GLY A 888 -27.66 -5.91 51.05
C GLY A 888 -29.05 -6.32 50.54
N ALA A 889 -29.52 -5.70 49.45
CA ALA A 889 -30.76 -6.03 48.77
C ALA A 889 -30.45 -6.45 47.32
N ALA A 890 -31.30 -7.30 46.73
CA ALA A 890 -31.12 -7.78 45.36
C ALA A 890 -31.18 -6.66 44.31
N TYR A 891 -30.43 -6.85 43.22
CA TYR A 891 -30.25 -5.86 42.15
C TYR A 891 -29.87 -6.52 40.82
N TYR A 892 -30.03 -5.76 39.74
CA TYR A 892 -29.45 -6.11 38.43
C TYR A 892 -28.14 -5.37 38.22
N THR A 893 -27.18 -6.03 37.57
CA THR A 893 -25.95 -5.44 37.03
C THR A 893 -25.70 -5.99 35.64
N SER A 894 -24.72 -5.45 34.91
CA SER A 894 -24.56 -5.78 33.49
C SER A 894 -23.10 -6.04 33.10
N PRO A 895 -22.67 -7.32 33.04
CA PRO A 895 -21.45 -7.71 32.36
C PRO A 895 -21.41 -7.19 30.92
N VAL A 896 -20.22 -6.80 30.49
CA VAL A 896 -19.94 -6.29 29.14
C VAL A 896 -19.29 -7.39 28.30
N PHE A 897 -19.78 -7.54 27.07
CA PHE A 897 -19.00 -8.10 25.97
C PHE A 897 -18.50 -6.91 25.15
N ASN A 898 -17.27 -6.92 24.65
CA ASN A 898 -16.73 -5.88 23.76
C ASN A 898 -15.97 -6.50 22.57
N ASN A 899 -15.52 -5.70 21.60
CA ASN A 899 -14.86 -6.20 20.40
C ASN A 899 -13.45 -6.76 20.69
N SER A 900 -12.78 -6.33 21.76
CA SER A 900 -11.46 -6.86 22.15
C SER A 900 -11.46 -8.37 22.46
N MET A 901 -12.61 -8.91 22.88
CA MET A 901 -12.79 -10.34 23.16
C MET A 901 -12.88 -11.19 21.89
N ARG A 902 -13.14 -10.59 20.72
CA ARG A 902 -13.51 -11.31 19.48
C ARG A 902 -12.29 -11.91 18.78
N VAL A 903 -12.43 -13.12 18.24
CA VAL A 903 -11.34 -13.82 17.54
C VAL A 903 -11.75 -14.37 16.17
N THR A 904 -10.79 -14.41 15.25
CA THR A 904 -10.99 -14.90 13.86
C THR A 904 -11.10 -16.42 13.78
N GLY A 905 -10.39 -17.16 14.67
CA GLY A 905 -10.46 -18.61 14.77
C GLY A 905 -11.41 -19.13 15.85
N ASN A 906 -11.27 -20.41 16.21
CA ASN A 906 -11.90 -21.07 17.37
C ASN A 906 -13.45 -21.04 17.43
N ASN A 907 -14.12 -20.63 16.35
CA ASN A 907 -15.60 -20.64 16.24
C ASN A 907 -16.20 -22.03 15.96
N ASN A 908 -15.40 -23.08 16.17
CA ASN A 908 -15.70 -24.47 15.89
C ASN A 908 -16.11 -25.29 17.14
N GLN A 909 -15.74 -24.86 18.34
CA GLN A 909 -16.18 -25.51 19.58
C GLN A 909 -17.52 -24.91 20.06
N PHE A 910 -18.60 -25.37 19.45
CA PHE A 910 -19.95 -25.13 19.97
C PHE A 910 -20.29 -26.25 20.95
N PHE A 911 -20.51 -25.93 22.23
CA PHE A 911 -20.80 -26.96 23.23
C PHE A 911 -22.11 -27.64 22.88
N ARG A 912 -22.03 -28.90 22.47
CA ARG A 912 -21.37 -29.99 23.20
C ARG A 912 -20.21 -30.73 22.50
N SER A 913 -19.49 -30.09 21.54
CA SER A 913 -18.20 -30.57 20.91
C SER A 913 -17.51 -29.53 19.96
N SER A 914 -16.17 -29.48 19.75
CA SER A 914 -15.03 -30.19 20.37
C SER A 914 -13.64 -29.51 20.22
N SER A 915 -12.80 -29.58 21.27
CA SER A 915 -11.32 -29.37 21.32
C SER A 915 -10.71 -27.98 20.99
N ALA A 916 -9.50 -27.58 21.41
CA ALA A 916 -8.69 -27.76 22.64
C ALA A 916 -7.52 -26.71 22.62
N SER A 917 -6.96 -26.25 23.75
CA SER A 917 -5.84 -25.26 23.77
C SER A 917 -5.04 -25.18 25.10
N LEU A 918 -3.75 -24.81 24.99
CA LEU A 918 -2.59 -25.17 25.84
C LEU A 918 -2.29 -24.31 27.10
N ASN A 919 -1.91 -24.93 28.24
CA ASN A 919 -1.11 -24.37 29.37
C ASN A 919 -0.48 -25.50 30.22
N ASN A 920 0.39 -25.26 31.23
CA ASN A 920 0.87 -26.33 32.13
C ASN A 920 -0.30 -26.92 32.97
N ARG A 921 -0.85 -28.06 32.54
CA ARG A 921 -2.09 -28.64 33.08
C ARG A 921 -2.07 -30.17 33.13
N LEU A 922 -2.54 -30.72 34.25
CA LEU A 922 -2.74 -32.15 34.48
C LEU A 922 -4.24 -32.44 34.67
N TRP A 923 -4.80 -33.28 33.79
CA TRP A 923 -6.14 -33.82 33.98
C TRP A 923 -6.08 -35.27 34.46
N VAL A 924 -6.82 -35.58 35.52
CA VAL A 924 -6.94 -36.94 36.07
C VAL A 924 -8.39 -37.38 36.02
N ASN A 925 -8.64 -38.54 35.40
CA ASN A 925 -9.93 -39.21 35.40
C ASN A 925 -10.02 -40.23 36.54
N LEU A 926 -11.22 -40.40 37.08
CA LEU A 926 -11.67 -41.55 37.85
C LEU A 926 -12.81 -42.22 37.07
N ILE A 927 -12.70 -43.50 36.78
CA ILE A 927 -13.75 -44.31 36.15
C ILE A 927 -14.05 -45.53 37.02
N SER A 928 -15.31 -45.94 37.18
CA SER A 928 -15.68 -47.19 37.85
C SER A 928 -16.25 -48.25 36.90
N ASP A 929 -16.12 -49.52 37.29
CA ASP A 929 -16.69 -50.67 36.56
C ASP A 929 -18.23 -50.72 36.58
N ASN A 930 -18.89 -49.86 37.35
CA ASN A 930 -20.33 -49.62 37.33
C ASN A 930 -20.75 -48.28 36.68
N GLY A 931 -19.84 -47.58 36.01
CA GLY A 931 -20.17 -46.47 35.10
C GLY A 931 -20.12 -45.05 35.68
N VAL A 932 -19.53 -44.85 36.87
CA VAL A 932 -19.23 -43.50 37.37
C VAL A 932 -17.98 -42.97 36.67
N PHE A 933 -17.99 -41.69 36.32
CA PHE A 933 -16.85 -40.93 35.83
C PHE A 933 -16.71 -39.63 36.63
N ASN A 934 -15.47 -39.21 36.88
CA ASN A 934 -15.13 -37.86 37.36
C ASN A 934 -13.83 -37.44 36.66
N GLN A 935 -13.70 -36.14 36.35
CA GLN A 935 -12.43 -35.54 35.95
C GLN A 935 -12.09 -34.37 36.86
N ILE A 936 -10.80 -34.19 37.15
CA ILE A 936 -10.23 -32.98 37.77
C ILE A 936 -9.18 -32.35 36.85
N LEU A 937 -8.97 -31.04 36.98
CA LEU A 937 -7.82 -30.31 36.45
C LEU A 937 -7.00 -29.72 37.60
N VAL A 938 -5.69 -29.92 37.56
CA VAL A 938 -4.72 -29.13 38.33
C VAL A 938 -3.81 -28.41 37.34
N GLY A 939 -3.84 -27.07 37.37
CA GLY A 939 -3.10 -26.21 36.45
C GLY A 939 -2.16 -25.25 37.17
N TYR A 940 -1.07 -24.89 36.51
CA TYR A 940 0.01 -24.07 37.08
C TYR A 940 0.10 -22.74 36.33
N PHE A 941 -0.03 -21.63 37.06
CA PHE A 941 -0.16 -20.29 36.49
C PHE A 941 0.73 -19.27 37.21
N SER A 942 1.13 -18.21 36.50
CA SER A 942 1.99 -17.13 37.03
C SER A 942 1.35 -16.36 38.19
N ASP A 943 0.03 -16.15 38.11
CA ASP A 943 -0.74 -15.27 39.00
C ASP A 943 -1.63 -16.03 39.99
N ALA A 944 -1.54 -17.37 40.01
CA ALA A 944 -2.15 -18.23 41.01
C ALA A 944 -1.17 -18.50 42.18
N THR A 945 -1.74 -18.86 43.33
CA THR A 945 -1.05 -19.27 44.55
C THR A 945 -1.33 -20.76 44.83
N ASP A 946 -0.77 -21.31 45.92
CA ASP A 946 -1.13 -22.66 46.39
C ASP A 946 -2.30 -22.64 47.41
N SER A 947 -2.94 -21.48 47.58
CA SER A 947 -4.12 -21.27 48.42
C SER A 947 -5.37 -21.09 47.55
N TYR A 948 -6.54 -20.94 48.16
CA TYR A 948 -7.78 -20.67 47.41
C TYR A 948 -7.79 -19.24 46.84
N ASP A 949 -7.72 -19.11 45.52
CA ASP A 949 -7.65 -17.84 44.78
C ASP A 949 -9.02 -17.38 44.22
N GLY A 950 -10.10 -18.11 44.52
CA GLY A 950 -11.44 -17.85 43.99
C GLY A 950 -11.74 -18.62 42.70
N MET A 951 -13.00 -18.58 42.24
CA MET A 951 -13.48 -19.48 41.18
C MET A 951 -12.79 -19.31 39.82
N PHE A 952 -12.17 -18.15 39.57
CA PHE A 952 -11.33 -17.89 38.39
C PHE A 952 -10.17 -18.89 38.22
N TYR A 953 -9.59 -19.39 39.32
CA TYR A 953 -8.57 -20.46 39.31
C TYR A 953 -9.09 -21.76 39.95
N ASP A 954 -9.80 -21.67 41.06
CA ASP A 954 -10.25 -22.82 41.86
C ASP A 954 -11.76 -23.01 41.79
N ALA A 955 -12.22 -23.86 40.87
CA ALA A 955 -13.64 -24.22 40.78
C ALA A 955 -13.99 -25.33 41.79
N PRO A 956 -14.88 -25.07 42.77
CA PRO A 956 -15.46 -26.12 43.58
C PRO A 956 -16.22 -27.12 42.69
N ARG A 957 -16.09 -28.41 42.99
CA ARG A 957 -16.94 -29.43 42.40
C ARG A 957 -18.38 -29.14 42.83
N ASN A 958 -19.33 -29.16 41.89
CA ASN A 958 -20.76 -29.19 42.24
C ASN A 958 -21.03 -30.50 42.99
N LEU A 959 -21.67 -30.43 44.17
CA LEU A 959 -21.84 -31.57 45.10
C LEU A 959 -23.29 -32.06 45.21
N SER A 960 -24.09 -31.89 44.15
CA SER A 960 -25.48 -32.36 44.06
C SER A 960 -25.69 -33.83 44.46
N THR A 961 -26.88 -34.14 44.98
CA THR A 961 -27.27 -35.50 45.39
C THR A 961 -27.36 -36.44 44.17
N GLY A 962 -26.85 -37.67 44.31
CA GLY A 962 -26.71 -38.65 43.21
C GLY A 962 -25.25 -39.01 42.88
N GLN A 963 -24.28 -38.34 43.48
CA GLN A 963 -22.86 -38.59 43.25
C GLN A 963 -22.36 -39.84 43.99
N TYR A 964 -22.38 -40.97 43.30
CA TYR A 964 -22.02 -42.28 43.86
C TYR A 964 -20.52 -42.45 44.12
N ALA A 965 -19.65 -41.79 43.36
CA ALA A 965 -18.23 -41.62 43.66
C ALA A 965 -17.70 -40.28 43.16
N LEU A 966 -16.64 -39.80 43.80
CA LEU A 966 -16.04 -38.48 43.61
C LEU A 966 -14.52 -38.54 43.57
N LEU A 967 -13.92 -37.76 42.67
CA LEU A 967 -12.50 -37.39 42.66
C LEU A 967 -12.39 -35.87 42.75
N TYR A 968 -11.56 -35.37 43.65
CA TYR A 968 -11.30 -33.93 43.82
C TYR A 968 -9.85 -33.71 44.24
N SER A 969 -9.31 -32.54 43.93
CA SER A 969 -8.08 -32.08 44.56
C SER A 969 -8.41 -31.32 45.86
N ILE A 970 -7.38 -31.15 46.70
CA ILE A 970 -7.49 -30.55 48.03
C ILE A 970 -6.53 -29.37 48.13
N ILE A 971 -7.02 -28.24 48.64
CA ILE A 971 -6.21 -27.07 49.01
C ILE A 971 -5.95 -27.12 50.52
N ASP A 972 -4.70 -26.95 50.94
CA ASP A 972 -4.30 -27.04 52.35
C ASP A 972 -5.06 -26.00 53.20
N GLY A 973 -5.77 -26.48 54.23
CA GLY A 973 -6.58 -25.64 55.11
C GLY A 973 -7.96 -25.26 54.58
N ASN A 974 -8.42 -25.85 53.46
CA ASN A 974 -9.76 -25.67 52.91
C ASN A 974 -10.49 -27.02 52.80
N ASP A 975 -11.66 -27.15 53.42
CA ASP A 975 -12.50 -28.37 53.40
C ASP A 975 -13.31 -28.52 52.08
N THR A 976 -13.19 -27.57 51.14
CA THR A 976 -13.88 -27.58 49.84
C THR A 976 -13.28 -28.62 48.90
N LYS A 977 -14.13 -29.29 48.12
CA LYS A 977 -13.75 -30.32 47.14
C LYS A 977 -13.62 -29.68 45.77
N PHE A 978 -12.42 -29.63 45.19
CA PHE A 978 -12.18 -28.91 43.93
C PHE A 978 -12.24 -29.81 42.69
N SER A 979 -12.86 -29.30 41.61
CA SER A 979 -12.85 -29.92 40.27
C SER A 979 -11.84 -29.25 39.33
N ILE A 980 -11.57 -27.96 39.52
CA ILE A 980 -10.40 -27.27 38.97
C ILE A 980 -9.64 -26.66 40.16
N GLN A 981 -8.32 -26.81 40.17
CA GLN A 981 -7.44 -26.11 41.10
C GLN A 981 -6.33 -25.38 40.33
N GLY A 982 -6.13 -24.11 40.67
CA GLY A 982 -4.94 -23.35 40.33
C GLY A 982 -3.83 -23.58 41.34
N LYS A 983 -2.60 -23.61 40.87
CA LYS A 983 -1.38 -23.61 41.69
C LYS A 983 -0.38 -22.64 41.11
N SER A 984 0.52 -22.15 41.96
CA SER A 984 1.57 -21.23 41.49
C SER A 984 2.56 -21.97 40.61
N GLU A 985 2.91 -21.41 39.45
CA GLU A 985 3.96 -21.98 38.58
C GLU A 985 5.31 -22.13 39.31
N ALA A 986 5.56 -21.31 40.34
CA ALA A 986 6.73 -21.43 41.21
C ALA A 986 6.75 -22.71 42.07
N SER A 987 5.60 -23.37 42.28
CA SER A 987 5.51 -24.65 42.99
C SER A 987 5.85 -25.83 42.06
N LEU A 988 5.70 -25.69 40.73
CA LEU A 988 5.87 -26.79 39.77
C LEU A 988 7.33 -27.26 39.66
N ASN A 989 7.69 -28.26 40.45
CA ASN A 989 9.03 -28.86 40.47
C ASN A 989 8.96 -30.35 40.86
N LEU A 990 10.12 -31.04 40.87
CA LEU A 990 10.15 -32.49 41.12
C LEU A 990 9.72 -32.90 42.53
N ASP A 991 9.75 -32.00 43.52
CA ASP A 991 9.31 -32.25 44.89
C ASP A 991 7.82 -31.90 45.11
N GLU A 992 7.09 -31.49 44.07
CA GLU A 992 5.66 -31.14 44.13
C GLU A 992 4.77 -32.35 44.48
N VAL A 993 3.77 -32.11 45.34
CA VAL A 993 2.83 -33.12 45.85
C VAL A 993 1.42 -32.56 45.75
N ILE A 994 0.59 -33.18 44.92
CA ILE A 994 -0.81 -32.79 44.70
C ILE A 994 -1.72 -33.77 45.46
N PRO A 995 -2.36 -33.38 46.58
CA PRO A 995 -3.23 -34.27 47.34
C PRO A 995 -4.57 -34.47 46.64
N LEU A 996 -4.99 -35.73 46.49
CA LEU A 996 -6.25 -36.10 45.86
C LEU A 996 -7.19 -36.78 46.85
N GLY A 997 -8.41 -36.22 46.96
CA GLY A 997 -9.51 -36.81 47.70
C GLY A 997 -10.34 -37.75 46.83
N PHE A 998 -10.70 -38.90 47.40
CA PHE A 998 -11.64 -39.84 46.82
C PHE A 998 -12.78 -40.10 47.82
N SER A 999 -14.02 -40.10 47.35
CA SER A 999 -15.19 -40.46 48.17
C SER A 999 -16.14 -41.36 47.38
N THR A 1000 -16.79 -42.32 48.03
CA THR A 1000 -17.81 -43.16 47.40
C THR A 1000 -18.87 -43.62 48.37
N THR A 1001 -20.12 -43.65 47.91
CA THR A 1001 -21.29 -44.19 48.63
C THR A 1001 -21.67 -45.60 48.16
N ILE A 1002 -20.97 -46.14 47.15
CA ILE A 1002 -21.23 -47.46 46.56
C ILE A 1002 -20.85 -48.55 47.56
N ASN A 1003 -21.85 -49.32 47.99
CA ASN A 1003 -21.73 -50.36 49.02
C ASN A 1003 -21.66 -51.80 48.47
N VAL A 1004 -21.43 -51.93 47.17
CA VAL A 1004 -21.13 -53.21 46.48
C VAL A 1004 -19.66 -53.23 46.03
N PRO A 1005 -19.06 -54.40 45.79
CA PRO A 1005 -17.70 -54.47 45.25
C PRO A 1005 -17.63 -53.78 43.88
N THR A 1006 -16.86 -52.70 43.82
CA THR A 1006 -16.66 -51.86 42.62
C THR A 1006 -15.18 -51.58 42.45
N THR A 1007 -14.71 -51.74 41.22
CA THR A 1007 -13.36 -51.39 40.80
C THR A 1007 -13.36 -49.96 40.28
N TYR A 1008 -12.46 -49.15 40.82
CA TYR A 1008 -12.18 -47.79 40.37
C TYR A 1008 -10.84 -47.75 39.65
N THR A 1009 -10.72 -46.92 38.63
CA THR A 1009 -9.51 -46.73 37.84
C THR A 1009 -9.20 -45.25 37.76
N LEU A 1010 -8.00 -44.87 38.20
CA LEU A 1010 -7.43 -43.54 38.00
C LEU A 1010 -6.54 -43.56 36.76
N SER A 1011 -6.63 -42.54 35.92
CA SER A 1011 -5.80 -42.39 34.72
C SER A 1011 -5.52 -40.93 34.39
N ILE A 1012 -4.40 -40.67 33.72
CA ILE A 1012 -4.11 -39.35 33.15
C ILE A 1012 -4.96 -39.19 31.89
N ALA A 1013 -5.82 -38.18 31.88
CA ALA A 1013 -6.69 -37.90 30.74
C ALA A 1013 -5.96 -37.11 29.65
N GLN A 1014 -5.22 -36.09 30.08
CA GLN A 1014 -4.48 -35.15 29.23
C GLN A 1014 -3.34 -34.53 30.04
N LEU A 1015 -2.27 -34.18 29.32
CA LEU A 1015 -1.14 -33.40 29.82
C LEU A 1015 -0.88 -32.27 28.84
N GLU A 1016 -0.62 -31.08 29.37
CA GLU A 1016 -0.15 -29.94 28.61
C GLU A 1016 1.02 -29.27 29.36
N GLY A 1017 1.93 -28.64 28.60
CA GLY A 1017 3.10 -27.93 29.13
C GLY A 1017 4.35 -28.80 29.37
N ASP A 1018 5.53 -28.18 29.25
CA ASP A 1018 6.82 -28.86 29.16
C ASP A 1018 7.16 -29.70 30.41
N PHE A 1019 6.87 -29.20 31.62
CA PHE A 1019 7.23 -29.93 32.84
C PHE A 1019 6.41 -31.22 32.98
N LEU A 1020 5.10 -31.14 32.78
CA LEU A 1020 4.19 -32.28 32.94
C LEU A 1020 4.31 -33.32 31.81
N THR A 1021 4.75 -32.89 30.62
CA THR A 1021 4.97 -33.81 29.48
C THR A 1021 6.36 -34.44 29.44
N THR A 1022 7.35 -33.89 30.16
CA THR A 1022 8.73 -34.43 30.21
C THR A 1022 9.07 -35.22 31.46
N ASN A 1023 8.36 -35.01 32.58
CA ASN A 1023 8.59 -35.73 33.84
C ASN A 1023 7.56 -36.86 34.05
N THR A 1024 8.01 -37.97 34.65
CA THR A 1024 7.13 -39.10 34.96
C THR A 1024 6.19 -38.76 36.12
N ILE A 1025 4.90 -39.04 35.95
CA ILE A 1025 3.87 -38.76 36.95
C ILE A 1025 3.53 -40.05 37.68
N TYR A 1026 3.67 -40.04 38.99
CA TYR A 1026 3.37 -41.17 39.86
C TYR A 1026 2.13 -40.88 40.71
N LEU A 1027 1.27 -41.89 40.84
CA LEU A 1027 0.23 -41.92 41.86
C LEU A 1027 0.76 -42.69 43.07
N LYS A 1028 0.75 -42.05 44.23
CA LYS A 1028 1.09 -42.65 45.52
C LYS A 1028 -0.19 -43.02 46.26
N ASP A 1029 -0.44 -44.32 46.45
CA ASP A 1029 -1.49 -44.82 47.33
C ASP A 1029 -0.90 -45.02 48.75
N ASN A 1030 -1.24 -44.12 49.67
CA ASN A 1030 -0.81 -44.12 51.07
C ASN A 1030 -1.40 -45.29 51.90
N LEU A 1031 -2.53 -45.87 51.49
CA LEU A 1031 -3.12 -47.03 52.16
C LEU A 1031 -2.32 -48.31 51.86
N LEU A 1032 -1.81 -48.42 50.64
CA LEU A 1032 -0.98 -49.57 50.21
C LEU A 1032 0.54 -49.30 50.29
N ASN A 1033 0.94 -48.04 50.55
CA ASN A 1033 2.30 -47.54 50.47
C ASN A 1033 2.98 -47.89 49.12
N LEU A 1034 2.26 -47.61 48.04
CA LEU A 1034 2.62 -47.98 46.66
C LEU A 1034 2.77 -46.73 45.79
N TYR A 1035 3.86 -46.66 45.02
CA TYR A 1035 4.03 -45.71 43.92
C TYR A 1035 3.72 -46.42 42.62
N HIS A 1036 2.77 -45.89 41.86
CA HIS A 1036 2.36 -46.41 40.56
C HIS A 1036 2.68 -45.37 39.47
N ASN A 1037 3.36 -45.78 38.40
CA ASN A 1037 3.68 -44.88 37.28
C ASN A 1037 2.42 -44.66 36.43
N LEU A 1038 1.71 -43.57 36.70
CA LEU A 1038 0.44 -43.23 36.04
C LEU A 1038 0.65 -42.73 34.60
N SER A 1039 1.85 -42.27 34.25
CA SER A 1039 2.26 -42.00 32.85
C SER A 1039 2.44 -43.28 32.01
N ALA A 1040 2.63 -44.45 32.63
CA ALA A 1040 2.87 -45.71 31.93
C ALA A 1040 1.62 -46.59 31.80
N SER A 1041 0.72 -46.57 32.78
CA SER A 1041 -0.58 -47.25 32.71
C SER A 1041 -1.54 -46.69 33.76
N ASP A 1042 -2.84 -46.92 33.56
CA ASP A 1042 -3.87 -46.64 34.56
C ASP A 1042 -3.64 -47.40 35.88
N TYR A 1043 -4.21 -46.88 36.97
CA TYR A 1043 -4.18 -47.48 38.31
C TYR A 1043 -5.57 -47.92 38.76
N SER A 1044 -5.80 -49.23 38.87
CA SER A 1044 -7.06 -49.79 39.37
C SER A 1044 -7.00 -50.18 40.85
N PHE A 1045 -8.02 -49.83 41.61
CA PHE A 1045 -8.18 -50.15 43.02
C PHE A 1045 -9.64 -50.50 43.37
N THR A 1046 -9.85 -51.09 44.54
CA THR A 1046 -11.18 -51.23 45.16
C THR A 1046 -11.24 -50.40 46.45
N SER A 1047 -12.45 -50.04 46.87
CA SER A 1047 -12.69 -49.29 48.10
C SER A 1047 -14.02 -49.70 48.73
N GLU A 1048 -14.10 -49.64 50.06
CA GLU A 1048 -15.37 -49.60 50.78
C GLU A 1048 -16.00 -48.20 50.65
N ALA A 1049 -17.30 -48.09 50.95
CA ALA A 1049 -18.01 -46.81 51.02
C ALA A 1049 -17.45 -45.93 52.14
N GLY A 1050 -17.10 -44.69 51.82
CA GLY A 1050 -16.45 -43.75 52.72
C GLY A 1050 -15.76 -42.61 51.98
N GLU A 1051 -15.10 -41.74 52.74
CA GLU A 1051 -14.32 -40.59 52.24
C GLU A 1051 -12.85 -40.73 52.65
N PHE A 1052 -11.94 -40.50 51.71
CA PHE A 1052 -10.53 -40.91 51.77
C PHE A 1052 -9.60 -39.77 51.32
N ASN A 1053 -9.56 -38.68 52.08
CA ASN A 1053 -8.85 -37.43 51.74
C ASN A 1053 -7.32 -37.50 51.85
N ALA A 1054 -6.77 -38.58 52.43
CA ALA A 1054 -5.33 -38.78 52.60
C ALA A 1054 -4.81 -40.03 51.86
N ARG A 1055 -5.62 -40.66 51.01
CA ARG A 1055 -5.24 -41.92 50.35
C ARG A 1055 -4.33 -41.71 49.15
N PHE A 1056 -4.59 -40.68 48.34
CA PHE A 1056 -3.94 -40.51 47.05
C PHE A 1056 -3.18 -39.18 46.97
N GLU A 1057 -1.97 -39.24 46.43
CA GLU A 1057 -1.15 -38.08 46.07
C GLU A 1057 -0.61 -38.28 44.66
N ILE A 1058 -0.57 -37.24 43.83
CA ILE A 1058 0.26 -37.22 42.62
C ILE A 1058 1.62 -36.60 42.97
N VAL A 1059 2.69 -37.27 42.54
CA VAL A 1059 4.09 -36.88 42.81
C VAL A 1059 4.97 -37.14 41.59
N PHE A 1060 6.09 -36.42 41.48
CA PHE A 1060 6.99 -36.46 40.32
C PHE A 1060 8.30 -37.23 40.55
N GLN A 1061 8.46 -37.86 41.72
CA GLN A 1061 9.58 -38.72 42.07
C GLN A 1061 9.10 -40.11 42.53
N ASP A 1062 9.75 -41.17 42.04
CA ASP A 1062 9.62 -42.51 42.60
C ASP A 1062 10.49 -42.63 43.85
N ASN A 1063 9.85 -42.74 45.02
CA ASN A 1063 10.55 -42.84 46.28
C ASN A 1063 10.98 -44.27 46.64
N SER A 1064 10.98 -45.20 45.67
CA SER A 1064 11.50 -46.58 45.79
C SER A 1064 13.00 -46.70 46.14
N LEU A 1065 13.72 -45.56 46.24
CA LEU A 1065 15.13 -45.47 46.61
C LEU A 1065 15.42 -44.65 47.90
N SER A 1066 14.41 -44.33 48.72
CA SER A 1066 14.66 -43.81 50.07
C SER A 1066 15.15 -44.91 51.01
N VAL A 1067 16.41 -44.80 51.44
CA VAL A 1067 16.99 -45.64 52.51
C VAL A 1067 16.77 -44.94 53.85
N ASP A 1068 16.21 -45.66 54.83
CA ASP A 1068 16.02 -45.18 56.21
C ASP A 1068 17.27 -44.49 56.79
N THR A 1069 17.05 -43.38 57.50
CA THR A 1069 17.99 -42.80 58.50
C THR A 1069 17.26 -42.43 59.78
#